data_AF-A0A835PP27-F1
#
_entry.id   AF-A0A835PP27-F1
#
_cell.length_a   1.000
_cell.length_b   1.000
_cell.length_c   1.000
_cell.angle_alpha   90.00
_cell.angle_beta   90.00
_cell.angle_gamma   90.00
#
_symmetry.space_group_name_H-M   'P 1'
#
loop_
_entity.id
_entity.type
_entity.pdbx_description
1 polymer ?
#
loop_
_entity_poly.entity_id
_entity_poly.type
_entity_poly.pdbx_seq_one_letter_code
_entity_poly.pdbx_strand_id
1 'polypeptide(L)'
;MLTGCFTESFQDVIDMSENGISPFGMRAICDFSQSGILNDLLPLDILLEILIFANKFCCERLKEACDRKLASLISSRQDAVDLMECALEENSPVLAASCLQFFLRDLPDCLQDEQVVRIFATANKRQRVIMAGNGCFSLYCLLSEVAMDSNPRSEAAASFLEKLVECAVSNKQKQLAFHLLGCVRLLRKEYDDAEHLFDAAVAAGHVYSVAGLARVSCLKGHKLSSYEKLSNVISSYAPLGWMYLERSLYCDGDRKWEDLDKASELDPTLLYPYMFRASFLMRKQSAEAAILEINRILGFKLALECLELRFCFYLALEDYRASLRDLQAILTLSPDHRMFDGRVACTQLRRLVKEHVETWTTADCWLQLYERWSAVDDIGSLSVIYQMLDEPDAAKGILYFRQSLLLLRLNCPRPAMRSLQLARQHAASEQDRLVYEGWILYDTGHCEEGLRQAEESISIQRSFEAFFLKAYALADSSPDPSCSATVISLLEDALRCPSDRLRKGQALNNLGSVYVDCEKLDLAADCYTSALKVQHTRAHQGLARVHFLKNNRKSAYEEMTKLIEKARNNASAYEKRSEYCDRELTKGDLEMVTRLDPLRVYPYRYRAAVLMDGHKEKEAIAELTRAIAFKADLHLLHLRAAFHEHIGMWLVLFGTAGLPSLLIPTTRRCLSSKTE
;
A
#
# COMPACT_ATOMS: atom_id res chain seq x y z
N MET A 1 46.54 5.29 -21.17
CA MET A 1 47.53 5.48 -22.25
C MET A 1 48.58 4.40 -22.11
N LEU A 2 48.65 3.46 -23.05
CA LEU A 2 49.72 2.48 -23.13
C LEU A 2 50.86 3.11 -23.94
N THR A 3 51.90 3.61 -23.26
CA THR A 3 53.11 4.14 -23.90
C THR A 3 54.25 3.13 -23.74
N GLY A 4 54.34 2.21 -24.70
CA GLY A 4 55.48 1.32 -24.89
C GLY A 4 55.84 1.29 -26.38
N CYS A 5 57.10 0.99 -26.70
CA CYS A 5 57.56 0.84 -28.08
C CYS A 5 56.99 -0.46 -28.69
N PHE A 6 55.75 -0.40 -29.17
CA PHE A 6 55.20 -1.46 -30.01
C PHE A 6 55.82 -1.34 -31.41
N THR A 7 56.63 -2.31 -31.81
CA THR A 7 56.95 -2.53 -33.23
C THR A 7 55.68 -3.07 -33.90
N GLU A 8 55.09 -2.29 -34.81
CA GLU A 8 53.98 -2.74 -35.65
C GLU A 8 54.43 -3.94 -36.48
N SER A 9 53.78 -5.10 -36.27
CA SER A 9 53.96 -6.28 -37.11
C SER A 9 52.98 -6.20 -38.28
N PHE A 10 53.50 -6.18 -39.51
CA PHE A 10 52.68 -6.27 -40.72
C PHE A 10 52.43 -7.74 -41.05
N GLN A 11 51.17 -8.16 -40.93
CA GLN A 11 50.72 -9.49 -41.33
C GLN A 11 49.40 -9.32 -42.11
N ASP A 12 49.40 -9.73 -43.38
CA ASP A 12 48.24 -9.56 -44.28
C ASP A 12 47.05 -10.47 -43.92
N VAL A 13 47.32 -11.53 -43.14
CA VAL A 13 46.33 -12.51 -42.70
C VAL A 13 46.42 -12.68 -41.19
N ILE A 14 45.40 -12.20 -40.49
CA ILE A 14 45.24 -12.39 -39.04
C ILE A 14 44.30 -13.58 -38.83
N ASP A 15 44.81 -14.65 -38.21
CA ASP A 15 44.00 -15.81 -37.84
C ASP A 15 43.25 -15.53 -36.52
N MET A 16 41.91 -15.50 -36.60
CA MET A 16 41.03 -15.29 -35.45
C MET A 16 40.31 -16.57 -35.00
N SER A 17 40.62 -17.73 -35.59
CA SER A 17 39.87 -18.98 -35.39
C SER A 17 39.88 -19.51 -33.95
N GLU A 18 40.93 -19.23 -33.17
CA GLU A 18 41.05 -19.63 -31.76
C GLU A 18 40.36 -18.66 -30.78
N ASN A 19 39.65 -17.64 -31.27
CA ASN A 19 39.02 -16.63 -30.41
C ASN A 19 37.55 -16.89 -30.08
N GLY A 20 37.01 -18.06 -30.44
CA GLY A 20 35.62 -18.41 -30.15
C GLY A 20 34.60 -17.62 -30.96
N ILE A 21 35.00 -17.05 -32.10
CA ILE A 21 34.13 -16.34 -33.04
C ILE A 21 33.94 -17.20 -34.30
N SER A 22 32.69 -17.46 -34.67
CA SER A 22 32.39 -18.21 -35.89
C SER A 22 32.71 -17.39 -37.16
N PRO A 23 32.89 -18.04 -38.33
CA PRO A 23 33.03 -17.32 -39.60
C PRO A 23 31.82 -16.43 -39.93
N PHE A 24 30.64 -16.76 -39.40
CA PHE A 24 29.43 -15.97 -39.56
C PHE A 24 29.44 -14.75 -38.64
N GLY A 25 29.80 -14.92 -37.37
CA GLY A 25 30.01 -13.80 -36.43
C GLY A 25 31.09 -12.82 -36.93
N MET A 26 32.21 -13.33 -37.45
CA MET A 26 33.28 -12.49 -38.00
C MET A 26 32.82 -11.68 -39.23
N ARG A 27 31.98 -12.25 -40.11
CA ARG A 27 31.36 -11.50 -41.21
C ARG A 27 30.46 -10.38 -40.69
N ALA A 28 29.63 -10.66 -39.69
CA ALA A 28 28.77 -9.65 -39.07
C ALA A 28 29.59 -8.51 -38.43
N ILE A 29 30.74 -8.82 -37.82
CA ILE A 29 31.69 -7.82 -37.29
C ILE A 29 32.30 -6.98 -38.42
N CYS A 30 32.71 -7.61 -39.53
CA CYS A 30 33.21 -6.90 -40.71
C CYS A 30 32.15 -5.94 -41.28
N ASP A 31 30.91 -6.40 -41.42
CA ASP A 31 29.79 -5.57 -41.91
C ASP A 31 29.49 -4.42 -40.94
N PHE A 32 29.51 -4.67 -39.63
CA PHE A 32 29.37 -3.64 -38.61
C PHE A 32 30.50 -2.61 -38.68
N SER A 33 31.74 -3.01 -38.93
CA SER A 33 32.87 -2.07 -39.02
C SER A 33 32.70 -1.05 -40.16
N GLN A 34 31.99 -1.42 -41.22
CA GLN A 34 31.72 -0.57 -42.38
C GLN A 34 30.44 0.26 -42.20
N SER A 35 29.38 -0.35 -41.67
CA SER A 35 28.04 0.26 -41.60
C SER A 35 27.71 0.92 -40.26
N GLY A 36 28.35 0.47 -39.18
CA GLY A 36 28.02 0.82 -37.80
C GLY A 36 26.71 0.22 -37.28
N ILE A 37 26.08 -0.72 -38.00
CA ILE A 37 24.77 -1.30 -37.68
C ILE A 37 24.87 -2.83 -37.65
N LEU A 38 24.36 -3.45 -36.58
CA LEU A 38 24.23 -4.91 -36.48
C LEU A 38 22.96 -5.35 -37.20
N ASN A 39 23.05 -6.42 -37.99
CA ASN A 39 21.91 -6.95 -38.74
C ASN A 39 20.81 -7.48 -37.78
N ASP A 40 19.55 -7.14 -38.07
CA ASP A 40 18.42 -7.48 -37.20
C ASP A 40 18.09 -8.96 -37.15
N LEU A 41 18.52 -9.74 -38.16
CA LEU A 41 18.24 -11.16 -38.32
C LEU A 41 19.32 -12.08 -37.74
N LEU A 42 20.27 -11.54 -36.96
CA LEU A 42 21.32 -12.36 -36.34
C LEU A 42 20.75 -13.30 -35.27
N PRO A 43 21.08 -14.60 -35.31
CA PRO A 43 20.74 -15.55 -34.25
C PRO A 43 21.35 -15.18 -32.90
N LEU A 44 20.73 -15.67 -31.81
CA LEU A 44 21.12 -15.35 -30.43
C LEU A 44 22.55 -15.81 -30.10
N ASP A 45 22.91 -17.03 -30.50
CA ASP A 45 24.23 -17.62 -30.35
C ASP A 45 25.32 -16.76 -31.01
N ILE A 46 25.05 -16.26 -32.22
CA ILE A 46 25.98 -15.38 -32.94
C ILE A 46 26.13 -14.02 -32.24
N LEU A 47 25.04 -13.45 -31.71
CA LEU A 47 25.11 -12.20 -30.96
C LEU A 47 25.93 -12.37 -29.67
N LEU A 48 25.80 -13.50 -28.97
CA LEU A 48 26.60 -13.80 -27.78
C LEU A 48 28.09 -13.94 -28.13
N GLU A 49 28.44 -14.63 -29.23
CA GLU A 49 29.82 -14.69 -29.73
C GLU A 49 30.38 -13.29 -30.02
N ILE A 50 29.60 -12.44 -30.70
CA ILE A 50 29.99 -11.06 -31.03
C ILE A 50 30.17 -10.22 -29.76
N LEU A 51 29.32 -10.39 -28.75
CA LEU A 51 29.42 -9.68 -27.47
C LEU A 51 30.73 -10.03 -26.76
N ILE A 52 31.02 -11.32 -26.61
CA ILE A 52 32.25 -11.83 -25.98
C ILE A 52 33.48 -11.32 -26.75
N PHE A 53 33.44 -11.41 -28.07
CA PHE A 53 34.49 -10.86 -28.93
C PHE A 53 34.70 -9.37 -28.69
N ALA A 54 33.63 -8.58 -28.73
CA ALA A 54 33.70 -7.14 -28.58
C ALA A 54 34.24 -6.74 -27.22
N ASN A 55 33.89 -7.47 -26.16
CA ASN A 55 34.43 -7.25 -24.82
C ASN A 55 35.90 -7.65 -24.73
N LYS A 56 36.29 -8.80 -25.28
CA LYS A 56 37.69 -9.30 -25.30
C LYS A 56 38.65 -8.34 -26.00
N PHE A 57 38.21 -7.72 -27.10
CA PHE A 57 39.02 -6.81 -27.92
C PHE A 57 38.72 -5.33 -27.68
N CYS A 58 37.96 -5.00 -26.62
CA CYS A 58 37.60 -3.61 -26.24
C CYS A 58 36.93 -2.80 -27.37
N CYS A 59 36.08 -3.45 -28.18
CA CYS A 59 35.31 -2.82 -29.25
C CYS A 59 34.03 -2.17 -28.68
N GLU A 60 34.16 -1.04 -27.98
CA GLU A 60 33.06 -0.42 -27.21
C GLU A 60 31.78 -0.18 -28.02
N ARG A 61 31.89 0.37 -29.24
CA ARG A 61 30.72 0.64 -30.10
C ARG A 61 29.99 -0.63 -30.54
N LEU A 62 30.74 -1.69 -30.83
CA LEU A 62 30.19 -2.98 -31.22
C LEU A 62 29.52 -3.64 -30.01
N LYS A 63 30.17 -3.59 -28.85
CA LYS A 63 29.65 -4.12 -27.59
C LYS A 63 28.33 -3.44 -27.22
N GLU A 64 28.28 -2.11 -27.28
CA GLU A 64 27.09 -1.32 -26.96
C GLU A 64 25.91 -1.62 -27.90
N ALA A 65 26.18 -1.79 -29.20
CA ALA A 65 25.17 -2.15 -30.18
C ALA A 65 24.66 -3.59 -29.95
N CYS A 66 25.56 -4.51 -29.62
CA CYS A 66 25.21 -5.90 -29.30
C CYS A 66 24.41 -6.01 -27.99
N ASP A 67 24.82 -5.29 -26.95
CA ASP A 67 24.16 -5.19 -25.64
C ASP A 67 22.68 -4.76 -25.82
N ARG A 68 22.44 -3.68 -26.56
CA ARG A 68 21.07 -3.23 -26.90
C ARG A 68 20.28 -4.25 -27.72
N LYS A 69 20.94 -4.91 -28.68
CA LYS A 69 20.26 -5.88 -29.55
C LYS A 69 19.80 -7.09 -28.74
N LEU A 70 20.68 -7.67 -27.92
CA LEU A 70 20.34 -8.76 -27.01
C LEU A 70 19.23 -8.34 -26.03
N ALA A 71 19.32 -7.11 -25.49
CA ALA A 71 18.30 -6.58 -24.59
C ALA A 71 16.89 -6.52 -25.23
N SER A 72 16.80 -6.30 -26.54
CA SER A 72 15.53 -6.27 -27.29
C SER A 72 14.94 -7.66 -27.56
N LEU A 73 15.74 -8.72 -27.42
CA LEU A 73 15.31 -10.10 -27.68
C LEU A 73 14.67 -10.76 -26.46
N ILE A 74 14.79 -10.16 -25.27
CA ILE A 74 14.19 -10.72 -24.05
C ILE A 74 12.67 -10.62 -24.17
N SER A 75 12.02 -11.79 -24.22
CA SER A 75 10.57 -11.91 -24.36
C SER A 75 9.93 -12.72 -23.24
N SER A 76 10.73 -13.54 -22.55
CA SER A 76 10.29 -14.47 -21.52
C SER A 76 11.14 -14.39 -20.25
N ARG A 77 10.63 -14.96 -19.15
CA ARG A 77 11.39 -15.12 -17.89
C ARG A 77 12.61 -16.01 -18.10
N GLN A 78 12.49 -17.08 -18.90
CA GLN A 78 13.59 -17.99 -19.17
C GLN A 78 14.72 -17.28 -19.94
N ASP A 79 14.37 -16.48 -20.95
CA ASP A 79 15.34 -15.67 -21.70
C ASP A 79 16.12 -14.75 -20.75
N ALA A 80 15.41 -14.12 -19.80
CA ALA A 80 16.02 -13.23 -18.82
C ALA A 80 16.97 -13.98 -17.87
N VAL A 81 16.64 -15.20 -17.46
CA VAL A 81 17.52 -16.05 -16.63
C VAL A 81 18.76 -16.46 -17.42
N ASP A 82 18.56 -17.00 -18.64
CA ASP A 82 19.64 -17.51 -19.49
C ASP A 82 20.65 -16.42 -19.88
N LEU A 83 20.16 -15.20 -20.14
CA LEU A 83 21.00 -14.08 -20.58
C LEU A 83 21.59 -13.25 -19.43
N MET A 84 21.04 -13.33 -18.22
CA MET A 84 21.55 -12.54 -17.10
C MET A 84 22.98 -12.92 -16.74
N GLU A 85 23.31 -14.22 -16.63
CA GLU A 85 24.67 -14.66 -16.29
C GLU A 85 25.70 -14.10 -17.30
N CYS A 86 25.42 -14.20 -18.60
CA CYS A 86 26.26 -13.62 -19.65
C CYS A 86 26.35 -12.08 -19.54
N ALA A 87 25.25 -11.39 -19.26
CA ALA A 87 25.25 -9.94 -19.10
C ALA A 87 26.17 -9.48 -17.95
N LEU A 88 26.21 -10.26 -16.86
CA LEU A 88 27.06 -10.00 -15.70
C LEU A 88 28.53 -10.31 -15.95
N GLU A 89 28.83 -11.40 -16.66
CA GLU A 89 30.20 -11.79 -17.04
C GLU A 89 30.81 -10.79 -18.04
N GLU A 90 30.05 -10.43 -19.07
CA GLU A 90 30.50 -9.56 -20.15
C GLU A 90 30.37 -8.07 -19.85
N ASN A 91 29.91 -7.67 -18.66
CA ASN A 91 29.72 -6.28 -18.27
C ASN A 91 28.83 -5.51 -19.26
N SER A 92 27.62 -6.03 -19.46
CA SER A 92 26.60 -5.56 -20.42
C SER A 92 25.38 -5.02 -19.65
N PRO A 93 25.41 -3.75 -19.22
CA PRO A 93 24.42 -3.20 -18.30
C PRO A 93 23.03 -3.02 -18.93
N VAL A 94 22.92 -2.81 -20.25
CA VAL A 94 21.60 -2.63 -20.89
C VAL A 94 20.85 -3.95 -20.90
N LEU A 95 21.53 -5.04 -21.27
CA LEU A 95 21.01 -6.39 -21.22
C LEU A 95 20.63 -6.79 -19.79
N ALA A 96 21.52 -6.55 -18.82
CA ALA A 96 21.26 -6.83 -17.42
C ALA A 96 20.04 -6.06 -16.89
N ALA A 97 19.89 -4.78 -17.27
CA ALA A 97 18.74 -3.97 -16.90
C ALA A 97 17.43 -4.49 -17.51
N SER A 98 17.45 -4.93 -18.77
CA SER A 98 16.28 -5.55 -19.40
C SER A 98 15.91 -6.89 -18.75
N CYS A 99 16.87 -7.76 -18.43
CA CYS A 99 16.61 -8.97 -17.66
C CYS A 99 16.00 -8.63 -16.29
N LEU A 100 16.55 -7.64 -15.60
CA LEU A 100 16.06 -7.18 -14.30
C LEU A 100 14.62 -6.65 -14.40
N GLN A 101 14.28 -5.92 -15.46
CA GLN A 101 12.91 -5.43 -15.68
C GLN A 101 11.91 -6.59 -15.76
N PHE A 102 12.27 -7.70 -16.41
CA PHE A 102 11.43 -8.90 -16.47
C PHE A 102 11.24 -9.52 -15.09
N PHE A 103 12.30 -9.66 -14.29
CA PHE A 103 12.20 -10.18 -12.92
C PHE A 103 11.34 -9.28 -12.02
N LEU A 104 11.48 -7.96 -12.13
CA LEU A 104 10.77 -7.01 -11.27
C LEU A 104 9.27 -6.89 -11.61
N ARG A 105 8.87 -7.18 -12.85
CA ARG A 105 7.46 -7.06 -13.29
C ARG A 105 6.53 -8.03 -12.55
N ASP A 106 7.04 -9.19 -12.16
CA ASP A 106 6.30 -10.25 -11.49
C ASP A 106 7.12 -10.84 -10.34
N LEU A 107 7.62 -9.92 -9.49
CA LEU A 107 8.66 -10.22 -8.52
C LEU A 107 8.28 -11.33 -7.52
N PRO A 108 7.07 -11.36 -6.93
CA PRO A 108 6.70 -12.43 -6.00
C PRO A 108 6.81 -13.83 -6.60
N ASP A 109 6.35 -14.01 -7.84
CA ASP A 109 6.41 -15.29 -8.53
C ASP A 109 7.82 -15.61 -9.04
N CYS A 110 8.60 -14.59 -9.43
CA CYS A 110 10.00 -14.76 -9.82
C CYS A 110 10.88 -15.20 -8.64
N LEU A 111 10.59 -14.77 -7.41
CA LEU A 111 11.33 -15.20 -6.22
C LEU A 111 10.99 -16.62 -5.76
N GLN A 112 10.00 -17.28 -6.37
CA GLN A 112 9.77 -18.72 -6.20
C GLN A 112 10.68 -19.56 -7.11
N ASP A 113 11.29 -18.96 -8.13
CA ASP A 113 12.24 -19.62 -9.02
C ASP A 113 13.64 -19.63 -8.40
N GLU A 114 14.16 -20.82 -8.14
CA GLU A 114 15.49 -21.01 -7.53
C GLU A 114 16.62 -20.41 -8.38
N GLN A 115 16.47 -20.35 -9.71
CA GLN A 115 17.49 -19.79 -10.60
C GLN A 115 17.59 -18.27 -10.42
N VAL A 116 16.43 -17.60 -10.35
CA VAL A 116 16.35 -16.15 -10.10
C VAL A 116 16.88 -15.81 -8.71
N VAL A 117 16.48 -16.57 -7.69
CA VAL A 117 17.00 -16.38 -6.33
C VAL A 117 18.51 -16.54 -6.29
N ARG A 118 19.06 -17.56 -6.97
CA ARG A 118 20.50 -17.81 -7.04
C ARG A 118 21.25 -16.63 -7.66
N ILE A 119 20.76 -16.07 -8.77
CA ILE A 119 21.35 -14.89 -9.43
C ILE A 119 21.52 -13.75 -8.42
N PHE A 120 20.46 -13.40 -7.69
CA PHE A 120 20.51 -12.29 -6.74
C PHE A 120 21.34 -12.62 -5.47
N ALA A 121 21.28 -13.86 -4.98
CA ALA A 121 21.97 -14.26 -3.75
C ALA A 121 23.50 -14.35 -3.94
N THR A 122 23.96 -14.82 -5.10
CA THR A 122 25.40 -15.00 -5.37
C THR A 122 26.07 -13.78 -6.00
N ALA A 123 25.29 -12.80 -6.46
CA ALA A 123 25.82 -11.60 -7.10
C ALA A 123 26.84 -10.87 -6.22
N ASN A 124 28.07 -10.79 -6.73
CA ASN A 124 29.16 -10.05 -6.08
C ASN A 124 29.02 -8.54 -6.29
N LYS A 125 29.87 -7.74 -5.64
CA LYS A 125 29.81 -6.27 -5.70
C LYS A 125 29.85 -5.73 -7.15
N ARG A 126 30.65 -6.29 -8.04
CA ARG A 126 30.75 -5.84 -9.44
C ARG A 126 29.47 -6.16 -10.21
N GLN A 127 28.96 -7.38 -10.06
CA GLN A 127 27.73 -7.84 -10.73
C GLN A 127 26.51 -7.02 -10.31
N ARG A 128 26.37 -6.71 -9.01
CA ARG A 128 25.28 -5.84 -8.52
C ARG A 128 25.31 -4.45 -9.17
N VAL A 129 26.51 -3.88 -9.33
CA VAL A 129 26.69 -2.58 -10.01
C VAL A 129 26.34 -2.66 -11.49
N ILE A 130 26.62 -3.78 -12.17
CA ILE A 130 26.19 -3.99 -13.57
C ILE A 130 24.67 -4.03 -13.67
N MET A 131 23.99 -4.72 -12.75
CA MET A 131 22.52 -4.87 -12.76
C MET A 131 21.77 -3.59 -12.45
N ALA A 132 22.20 -2.87 -11.41
CA ALA A 132 21.41 -1.80 -10.81
C ALA A 132 22.16 -0.48 -10.63
N GLY A 133 23.46 -0.42 -10.95
CA GLY A 133 24.28 0.76 -10.76
C GLY A 133 24.23 1.29 -9.32
N ASN A 134 23.93 2.57 -9.16
CA ASN A 134 23.76 3.21 -7.85
C ASN A 134 22.48 2.74 -7.11
N GLY A 135 21.57 2.04 -7.80
CA GLY A 135 20.32 1.51 -7.27
C GLY A 135 20.45 0.20 -6.50
N CYS A 136 21.66 -0.34 -6.28
CA CYS A 136 21.87 -1.63 -5.60
C CYS A 136 21.16 -1.72 -4.23
N PHE A 137 21.29 -0.69 -3.40
CA PHE A 137 20.64 -0.70 -2.08
C PHE A 137 19.12 -0.78 -2.22
N SER A 138 18.52 0.00 -3.12
CA SER A 138 17.08 0.00 -3.36
C SER A 138 16.60 -1.34 -3.91
N LEU A 139 17.35 -1.95 -4.83
CA LEU A 139 17.07 -3.28 -5.36
C LEU A 139 17.01 -4.31 -4.23
N TYR A 140 18.07 -4.43 -3.42
CA TYR A 140 18.08 -5.41 -2.34
C TYR A 140 17.11 -5.08 -1.21
N CYS A 141 16.72 -3.82 -1.05
CA CYS A 141 15.67 -3.45 -0.10
C CYS A 141 14.32 -4.00 -0.58
N LEU A 142 13.99 -3.84 -1.87
CA LEU A 142 12.77 -4.39 -2.46
C LEU A 142 12.77 -5.91 -2.45
N LEU A 143 13.87 -6.55 -2.87
CA LEU A 143 14.00 -8.03 -2.87
C LEU A 143 13.82 -8.60 -1.45
N SER A 144 14.44 -7.95 -0.46
CA SER A 144 14.32 -8.37 0.94
C SER A 144 12.88 -8.21 1.46
N GLU A 145 12.21 -7.10 1.15
CA GLU A 145 10.81 -6.89 1.54
C GLU A 145 9.90 -8.00 0.98
N VAL A 146 9.99 -8.29 -0.32
CA VAL A 146 9.17 -9.33 -0.95
C VAL A 146 9.48 -10.73 -0.41
N ALA A 147 10.77 -11.04 -0.20
CA ALA A 147 11.19 -12.33 0.37
C ALA A 147 10.71 -12.48 1.83
N MET A 148 10.77 -11.41 2.63
CA MET A 148 10.26 -11.38 3.99
C MET A 148 8.74 -11.54 4.06
N ASP A 149 8.00 -10.89 3.16
CA ASP A 149 6.53 -11.00 3.07
C ASP A 149 6.09 -12.44 2.73
N SER A 150 6.88 -13.16 1.93
CA SER A 150 6.61 -14.55 1.56
C SER A 150 7.01 -15.53 2.67
N ASN A 151 8.27 -15.47 3.11
CA ASN A 151 8.75 -16.27 4.24
C ASN A 151 9.99 -15.61 4.87
N PRO A 152 9.84 -14.95 6.03
CA PRO A 152 10.94 -14.23 6.66
C PRO A 152 12.00 -15.17 7.27
N ARG A 153 11.74 -16.49 7.35
CA ARG A 153 12.73 -17.48 7.80
C ARG A 153 13.52 -18.11 6.65
N SER A 154 13.19 -17.79 5.40
CA SER A 154 13.82 -18.38 4.22
C SER A 154 15.30 -18.01 4.11
N GLU A 155 16.07 -18.84 3.40
CA GLU A 155 17.48 -18.56 3.10
C GLU A 155 17.63 -17.38 2.13
N ALA A 156 16.67 -17.24 1.20
CA ALA A 156 16.61 -16.12 0.26
C ALA A 156 16.49 -14.78 0.99
N ALA A 157 15.58 -14.68 1.97
CA ALA A 157 15.41 -13.45 2.76
C ALA A 157 16.70 -13.08 3.52
N ALA A 158 17.36 -14.05 4.14
CA ALA A 158 18.64 -13.84 4.81
C ALA A 158 19.74 -13.38 3.83
N SER A 159 19.90 -14.08 2.71
CA SER A 159 20.91 -13.78 1.68
C SER A 159 20.71 -12.38 1.07
N PHE A 160 19.47 -11.98 0.78
CA PHE A 160 19.18 -10.66 0.23
C PHE A 160 19.45 -9.54 1.25
N LEU A 161 19.15 -9.78 2.53
CA LEU A 161 19.44 -8.82 3.59
C LEU A 161 20.95 -8.69 3.88
N GLU A 162 21.72 -9.77 3.75
CA GLU A 162 23.18 -9.71 3.77
C GLU A 162 23.70 -8.81 2.62
N LYS A 163 23.17 -8.99 1.41
CA LYS A 163 23.51 -8.10 0.27
C LYS A 163 23.06 -6.67 0.50
N LEU A 164 21.92 -6.44 1.15
CA LEU A 164 21.46 -5.12 1.55
C LEU A 164 22.47 -4.43 2.50
N VAL A 165 22.98 -5.16 3.49
CA VAL A 165 24.02 -4.68 4.41
C VAL A 165 25.31 -4.36 3.64
N GLU A 166 25.74 -5.24 2.73
CA GLU A 166 26.92 -4.99 1.87
C GLU A 166 26.75 -3.75 0.97
N CYS A 167 25.51 -3.43 0.58
CA CYS A 167 25.17 -2.27 -0.25
C CYS A 167 24.93 -0.98 0.55
N ALA A 168 24.90 -1.03 1.88
CA ALA A 168 24.60 0.12 2.73
C ALA A 168 25.81 1.06 2.86
N VAL A 169 25.69 2.28 2.32
CA VAL A 169 26.75 3.30 2.34
C VAL A 169 26.55 4.29 3.49
N SER A 170 25.33 4.85 3.60
CA SER A 170 25.01 5.86 4.61
C SER A 170 24.65 5.24 5.97
N ASN A 171 24.80 6.00 7.06
CA ASN A 171 24.39 5.54 8.38
C ASN A 171 22.89 5.19 8.44
N LYS A 172 22.02 5.93 7.72
CA LYS A 172 20.58 5.61 7.64
C LYS A 172 20.31 4.27 6.95
N GLN A 173 21.05 3.97 5.88
CA GLN A 173 20.97 2.67 5.21
C GLN A 173 21.44 1.53 6.11
N LYS A 174 22.53 1.74 6.86
CA LYS A 174 23.06 0.76 7.83
C LYS A 174 22.09 0.48 8.97
N GLN A 175 21.46 1.53 9.53
CA GLN A 175 20.41 1.40 10.55
C GLN A 175 19.32 0.42 10.10
N LEU A 176 18.77 0.64 8.91
CA LEU A 176 17.72 -0.19 8.34
C LEU A 176 18.22 -1.61 8.05
N ALA A 177 19.34 -1.74 7.35
CA ALA A 177 19.86 -3.04 6.91
C ALA A 177 20.20 -3.96 8.09
N PHE A 178 20.88 -3.43 9.12
CA PHE A 178 21.19 -4.19 10.33
C PHE A 178 19.94 -4.58 11.11
N HIS A 179 18.97 -3.66 11.24
CA HIS A 179 17.72 -3.95 11.94
C HIS A 179 16.93 -5.07 11.25
N LEU A 180 16.73 -4.98 9.92
CA LEU A 180 15.97 -5.99 9.17
C LEU A 180 16.66 -7.36 9.19
N LEU A 181 17.99 -7.40 9.00
CA LEU A 181 18.74 -8.65 9.10
C LEU A 181 18.65 -9.23 10.52
N GLY A 182 18.76 -8.40 11.57
CA GLY A 182 18.58 -8.81 12.96
C GLY A 182 17.21 -9.41 13.23
N CYS A 183 16.14 -8.84 12.65
CA CYS A 183 14.79 -9.39 12.72
C CYS A 183 14.69 -10.78 12.08
N VAL A 184 15.31 -10.98 10.91
CA VAL A 184 15.33 -12.30 10.24
C VAL A 184 16.13 -13.33 11.05
N ARG A 185 17.32 -12.97 11.56
CA ARG A 185 18.11 -13.83 12.46
C ARG A 185 17.32 -14.23 13.71
N LEU A 186 16.62 -13.28 14.33
CA LEU A 186 15.75 -13.54 15.47
C LEU A 186 14.64 -14.56 15.14
N LEU A 187 13.96 -14.39 14.00
CA LEU A 187 12.89 -15.29 13.56
C LEU A 187 13.41 -16.70 13.21
N ARG A 188 14.66 -16.80 12.77
CA ARG A 188 15.40 -18.06 12.54
C ARG A 188 15.99 -18.67 13.81
N LYS A 189 15.84 -17.99 14.96
CA LYS A 189 16.39 -18.38 16.28
C LYS A 189 17.92 -18.36 16.34
N GLU A 190 18.55 -17.59 15.46
CA GLU A 190 19.98 -17.31 15.41
C GLU A 190 20.26 -16.14 16.37
N TYR A 191 20.12 -16.38 17.69
CA TYR A 191 20.00 -15.30 18.69
C TYR A 191 21.26 -14.46 18.88
N ASP A 192 22.45 -15.07 18.79
CA ASP A 192 23.71 -14.34 18.98
C ASP A 192 23.99 -13.41 17.79
N ASP A 193 23.74 -13.89 16.56
CA ASP A 193 23.83 -13.06 15.35
C ASP A 193 22.79 -11.93 15.38
N ALA A 194 21.55 -12.24 15.81
CA ALA A 194 20.51 -11.23 15.97
C ALA A 194 20.91 -10.15 16.98
N GLU A 195 21.47 -10.53 18.13
CA GLU A 195 21.95 -9.60 19.15
C GLU A 195 23.04 -8.67 18.60
N HIS A 196 24.07 -9.23 17.95
CA HIS A 196 25.12 -8.44 17.32
C HIS A 196 24.60 -7.45 16.28
N LEU A 197 23.63 -7.85 15.45
CA LEU A 197 23.03 -6.99 14.44
C LEU A 197 22.16 -5.89 15.05
N PHE A 198 21.39 -6.19 16.10
CA PHE A 198 20.62 -5.17 16.80
C PHE A 198 21.54 -4.17 17.51
N ASP A 199 22.63 -4.61 18.12
CA ASP A 199 23.64 -3.72 18.70
C ASP A 199 24.27 -2.83 17.63
N ALA A 200 24.63 -3.39 16.47
CA ALA A 200 25.16 -2.62 15.35
C ALA A 200 24.15 -1.58 14.84
N ALA A 201 22.86 -1.93 14.79
CA ALA A 201 21.79 -1.00 14.42
C ALA A 201 21.62 0.13 15.46
N VAL A 202 21.65 -0.19 16.76
CA VAL A 202 21.58 0.81 17.85
C VAL A 202 22.79 1.73 17.79
N ALA A 203 24.00 1.19 17.61
CA ALA A 203 25.23 1.97 17.46
C ALA A 203 25.20 2.89 16.22
N ALA A 204 24.52 2.47 15.14
CA ALA A 204 24.27 3.30 13.97
C ALA A 204 23.19 4.38 14.19
N GLY A 205 22.46 4.35 15.31
CA GLY A 205 21.44 5.33 15.71
C GLY A 205 19.99 4.83 15.66
N HIS A 206 19.76 3.54 15.40
CA HIS A 206 18.41 2.95 15.32
C HIS A 206 17.90 2.53 16.71
N VAL A 207 17.37 3.48 17.48
CA VAL A 207 16.89 3.27 18.87
C VAL A 207 15.85 2.14 18.97
N TYR A 208 14.99 1.98 17.97
CA TYR A 208 13.97 0.92 17.96
C TYR A 208 14.56 -0.50 18.02
N SER A 209 15.81 -0.70 17.57
CA SER A 209 16.48 -2.01 17.66
C SER A 209 16.70 -2.50 19.10
N VAL A 210 16.59 -1.63 20.12
CA VAL A 210 16.57 -2.05 21.53
C VAL A 210 15.40 -3.00 21.82
N ALA A 211 14.28 -2.90 21.10
CA ALA A 211 13.20 -3.88 21.21
C ALA A 211 13.67 -5.30 20.81
N GLY A 212 14.48 -5.41 19.76
CA GLY A 212 15.12 -6.67 19.35
C GLY A 212 16.03 -7.24 20.44
N LEU A 213 16.88 -6.40 21.03
CA LEU A 213 17.75 -6.78 22.16
C LEU A 213 16.95 -7.23 23.38
N ALA A 214 15.87 -6.52 23.72
CA ALA A 214 14.98 -6.88 24.83
C ALA A 214 14.29 -8.23 24.58
N ARG A 215 13.85 -8.51 23.34
CA ARG A 215 13.26 -9.79 22.95
C ARG A 215 14.28 -10.93 23.05
N VAL A 216 15.49 -10.76 22.52
CA VAL A 216 16.58 -11.75 22.63
C VAL A 216 16.93 -12.03 24.10
N SER A 217 17.13 -10.98 24.90
CA SER A 217 17.40 -11.07 26.34
C SER A 217 16.29 -11.83 27.08
N CYS A 218 15.03 -11.57 26.75
CA CYS A 218 13.90 -12.27 27.37
C CYS A 218 13.86 -13.75 26.97
N LEU A 219 14.14 -14.08 25.71
CA LEU A 219 14.23 -15.46 25.22
C LEU A 219 15.40 -16.23 25.87
N LYS A 220 16.49 -15.53 26.23
CA LYS A 220 17.59 -16.06 27.06
C LYS A 220 17.25 -16.17 28.56
N GLY A 221 16.03 -15.80 28.96
CA GLY A 221 15.54 -15.91 30.34
C GLY A 221 15.72 -14.66 31.21
N HIS A 222 16.18 -13.55 30.65
CA HIS A 222 16.51 -12.32 31.38
C HIS A 222 15.41 -11.26 31.25
N LYS A 223 14.20 -11.57 31.71
CA LYS A 223 13.01 -10.68 31.62
C LYS A 223 13.21 -9.33 32.33
N LEU A 224 13.88 -9.30 33.50
CA LEU A 224 14.16 -8.06 34.23
C LEU A 224 15.10 -7.13 33.44
N SER A 225 16.17 -7.68 32.86
CA SER A 225 17.09 -6.93 31.98
C SER A 225 16.35 -6.33 30.78
N SER A 226 15.42 -7.07 30.17
CA SER A 226 14.57 -6.57 29.07
C SER A 226 13.70 -5.38 29.51
N TYR A 227 13.10 -5.46 30.69
CA TYR A 227 12.30 -4.38 31.27
C TYR A 227 13.14 -3.13 31.57
N GLU A 228 14.34 -3.31 32.15
CA GLU A 228 15.27 -2.22 32.47
C GLU A 228 15.79 -1.53 31.20
N LYS A 229 16.17 -2.30 30.17
CA LYS A 229 16.59 -1.75 28.86
C LYS A 229 15.53 -0.82 28.28
N LEU A 230 14.27 -1.23 28.28
CA LEU A 230 13.18 -0.41 27.75
C LEU A 230 12.82 0.78 28.67
N SER A 231 12.94 0.60 29.98
CA SER A 231 12.77 1.71 30.93
C SER A 231 13.83 2.79 30.72
N ASN A 232 15.08 2.40 30.46
CA ASN A 232 16.15 3.33 30.11
C ASN A 232 15.84 4.08 28.80
N VAL A 233 15.35 3.39 27.77
CA VAL A 233 14.92 4.03 26.51
C VAL A 233 13.80 5.06 26.77
N ILE A 234 12.76 4.70 27.54
CA ILE A 234 11.65 5.61 27.87
C ILE A 234 12.15 6.85 28.62
N SER A 235 13.14 6.69 29.50
CA SER A 235 13.72 7.83 30.24
C SER A 235 14.67 8.70 29.41
N SER A 236 15.29 8.14 28.37
CA SER A 236 16.34 8.80 27.59
C SER A 236 15.81 9.52 26.34
N TYR A 237 14.63 9.12 25.86
CA TYR A 237 14.04 9.62 24.62
C TYR A 237 12.61 10.14 24.84
N ALA A 238 12.10 10.89 23.87
CA ALA A 238 10.69 11.28 23.87
C ALA A 238 9.80 10.01 23.90
N PRO A 239 8.86 9.90 24.85
CA PRO A 239 8.05 8.70 25.02
C PRO A 239 7.17 8.46 23.79
N LEU A 240 7.28 7.27 23.20
CA LEU A 240 6.46 6.81 22.07
C LEU A 240 5.67 5.56 22.46
N GLY A 241 4.51 5.35 21.81
CA GLY A 241 3.61 4.23 22.16
C GLY A 241 4.27 2.86 22.09
N TRP A 242 5.13 2.62 21.08
CA TRP A 242 5.85 1.36 20.94
C TRP A 242 6.74 1.02 22.15
N MET A 243 7.30 2.03 22.82
CA MET A 243 8.21 1.81 23.95
C MET A 243 7.47 1.18 25.13
N TYR A 244 6.29 1.71 25.43
CA TYR A 244 5.41 1.19 26.48
C TYR A 244 4.81 -0.15 26.09
N LEU A 245 4.41 -0.32 24.83
CA LEU A 245 3.91 -1.61 24.33
C LEU A 245 4.97 -2.70 24.49
N GLU A 246 6.20 -2.48 24.04
CA GLU A 246 7.27 -3.45 24.19
C GLU A 246 7.56 -3.73 25.66
N ARG A 247 7.60 -2.69 26.51
CA ARG A 247 7.87 -2.86 27.94
C ARG A 247 6.79 -3.69 28.64
N SER A 248 5.52 -3.56 28.21
CA SER A 248 4.38 -4.33 28.72
C SER A 248 4.50 -5.85 28.53
N LEU A 249 5.37 -6.30 27.62
CA LEU A 249 5.66 -7.72 27.39
C LEU A 249 6.53 -8.31 28.51
N TYR A 250 7.23 -7.46 29.26
CA TYR A 250 8.19 -7.85 30.30
C TYR A 250 7.74 -7.53 31.72
N CYS A 251 6.49 -7.11 31.91
CA CYS A 251 5.86 -6.89 33.22
C CYS A 251 4.48 -7.57 33.30
N ASP A 252 3.94 -7.65 34.51
CA ASP A 252 2.67 -8.31 34.82
C ASP A 252 1.83 -7.45 35.78
N GLY A 253 0.54 -7.76 35.90
CA GLY A 253 -0.39 -7.06 36.79
C GLY A 253 -0.67 -5.61 36.35
N ASP A 254 -0.83 -4.72 37.31
CA ASP A 254 -1.24 -3.31 37.08
C ASP A 254 -0.23 -2.54 36.21
N ARG A 255 1.07 -2.82 36.37
CA ARG A 255 2.12 -2.20 35.53
C ARG A 255 1.94 -2.49 34.05
N LYS A 256 1.46 -3.69 33.70
CA LYS A 256 1.17 -4.05 32.31
C LYS A 256 -0.01 -3.25 31.78
N TRP A 257 -1.04 -3.05 32.59
CA TRP A 257 -2.20 -2.25 32.23
C TRP A 257 -1.82 -0.79 31.99
N GLU A 258 -1.07 -0.19 32.92
CA GLU A 258 -0.57 1.18 32.79
C GLU A 258 0.26 1.37 31.51
N ASP A 259 1.18 0.43 31.22
CA ASP A 259 1.98 0.46 30.00
C ASP A 259 1.11 0.35 28.74
N LEU A 260 0.11 -0.54 28.71
CA LEU A 260 -0.78 -0.70 27.55
C LEU A 260 -1.71 0.48 27.33
N ASP A 261 -2.24 1.06 28.42
CA ASP A 261 -3.06 2.27 28.33
C ASP A 261 -2.22 3.43 27.81
N LYS A 262 -1.00 3.63 28.33
CA LYS A 262 -0.08 4.65 27.82
C LYS A 262 0.32 4.40 26.37
N ALA A 263 0.53 3.14 25.99
CA ALA A 263 0.84 2.79 24.60
C ALA A 263 -0.28 3.22 23.64
N SER A 264 -1.54 2.87 23.94
CA SER A 264 -2.69 3.24 23.10
C SER A 264 -3.07 4.72 23.16
N GLU A 265 -2.72 5.43 24.24
CA GLU A 265 -2.87 6.89 24.35
C GLU A 265 -1.87 7.62 23.43
N LEU A 266 -0.62 7.16 23.40
CA LEU A 266 0.44 7.76 22.58
C LEU A 266 0.36 7.35 21.11
N ASP A 267 -0.06 6.11 20.85
CA ASP A 267 -0.25 5.57 19.50
C ASP A 267 -1.48 4.65 19.47
N PRO A 268 -2.64 5.17 19.03
CA PRO A 268 -3.87 4.39 18.97
C PRO A 268 -3.86 3.34 17.83
N THR A 269 -2.84 3.31 16.98
CA THR A 269 -2.74 2.35 15.87
C THR A 269 -2.13 1.01 16.28
N LEU A 270 -1.59 0.94 17.50
CA LEU A 270 -1.02 -0.28 18.07
C LEU A 270 -2.13 -1.29 18.36
N LEU A 271 -2.06 -2.48 17.76
CA LEU A 271 -3.11 -3.49 17.86
C LEU A 271 -3.15 -4.17 19.23
N TYR A 272 -1.97 -4.47 19.78
CA TYR A 272 -1.81 -5.32 20.97
C TYR A 272 -2.58 -4.81 22.21
N PRO A 273 -2.58 -3.51 22.55
CA PRO A 273 -3.39 -3.00 23.66
C PRO A 273 -4.87 -3.38 23.54
N TYR A 274 -5.50 -3.12 22.40
CA TYR A 274 -6.91 -3.45 22.17
C TYR A 274 -7.17 -4.96 22.23
N MET A 275 -6.31 -5.76 21.58
CA MET A 275 -6.40 -7.21 21.61
C MET A 275 -6.29 -7.78 23.03
N PHE A 276 -5.35 -7.26 23.82
CA PHE A 276 -5.15 -7.65 25.21
C PHE A 276 -6.36 -7.29 26.07
N ARG A 277 -6.83 -6.03 26.00
CA ARG A 277 -8.00 -5.56 26.75
C ARG A 277 -9.25 -6.36 26.42
N ALA A 278 -9.52 -6.57 25.13
CA ALA A 278 -10.67 -7.34 24.70
C ALA A 278 -10.60 -8.82 25.13
N SER A 279 -9.44 -9.45 24.99
CA SER A 279 -9.24 -10.84 25.46
C SER A 279 -9.45 -10.96 26.97
N PHE A 280 -9.01 -9.96 27.73
CA PHE A 280 -9.24 -9.90 29.17
C PHE A 280 -10.71 -9.72 29.53
N LEU A 281 -11.42 -8.83 28.83
CA LEU A 281 -12.87 -8.63 29.00
C LEU A 281 -13.66 -9.89 28.68
N MET A 282 -13.29 -10.61 27.62
CA MET A 282 -13.90 -11.89 27.25
C MET A 282 -13.69 -12.94 28.36
N ARG A 283 -12.48 -13.02 28.95
CA ARG A 283 -12.22 -13.89 30.11
C ARG A 283 -13.03 -13.51 31.35
N LYS A 284 -13.38 -12.23 31.51
CA LYS A 284 -14.29 -11.72 32.55
C LYS A 284 -15.78 -11.89 32.19
N GLN A 285 -16.11 -12.64 31.14
CA GLN A 285 -17.49 -12.86 30.66
C GLN A 285 -18.21 -11.57 30.22
N SER A 286 -17.47 -10.50 29.91
CA SER A 286 -18.00 -9.24 29.40
C SER A 286 -17.88 -9.20 27.88
N ALA A 287 -18.61 -10.08 27.19
CA ALA A 287 -18.47 -10.32 25.75
C ALA A 287 -18.79 -9.08 24.89
N GLU A 288 -19.86 -8.35 25.23
CA GLU A 288 -20.24 -7.13 24.51
C GLU A 288 -19.14 -6.06 24.60
N ALA A 289 -18.56 -5.86 25.79
CA ALA A 289 -17.46 -4.92 25.99
C ALA A 289 -16.19 -5.37 25.24
N ALA A 290 -15.91 -6.68 25.19
CA ALA A 290 -14.78 -7.22 24.44
C ALA A 290 -14.93 -6.96 22.93
N ILE A 291 -16.12 -7.20 22.37
CA ILE A 291 -16.42 -6.94 20.96
C ILE A 291 -16.36 -5.44 20.67
N LEU A 292 -16.89 -4.59 21.56
CA LEU A 292 -16.83 -3.13 21.41
C LEU A 292 -15.38 -2.62 21.38
N GLU A 293 -14.52 -3.18 22.23
CA GLU A 293 -13.10 -2.83 22.30
C GLU A 293 -12.36 -3.17 21.00
N ILE A 294 -12.64 -4.33 20.39
CA ILE A 294 -12.06 -4.68 19.08
C ILE A 294 -12.69 -3.87 17.94
N ASN A 295 -13.99 -3.60 18.01
CA ASN A 295 -14.66 -2.76 17.01
C ASN A 295 -14.08 -1.35 16.98
N ARG A 296 -13.62 -0.83 18.12
CA ARG A 296 -12.97 0.47 18.19
C ARG A 296 -11.76 0.57 17.26
N ILE A 297 -10.87 -0.42 17.26
CA ILE A 297 -9.70 -0.39 16.36
C ILE A 297 -10.06 -0.74 14.92
N LEU A 298 -10.93 -1.74 14.71
CA LEU A 298 -11.40 -2.11 13.38
C LEU A 298 -12.18 -1.00 12.67
N GLY A 299 -12.71 -0.02 13.42
CA GLY A 299 -13.40 1.15 12.88
C GLY A 299 -12.50 2.11 12.09
N PHE A 300 -11.18 2.08 12.32
CA PHE A 300 -10.22 2.96 11.61
C PHE A 300 -8.99 2.24 11.06
N LYS A 301 -8.69 1.02 11.53
CA LYS A 301 -7.58 0.19 11.07
C LYS A 301 -8.02 -1.25 10.95
N LEU A 302 -8.33 -1.68 9.74
CA LEU A 302 -8.65 -3.08 9.45
C LEU A 302 -7.37 -3.92 9.51
N ALA A 303 -7.31 -4.85 10.47
CA ALA A 303 -6.15 -5.71 10.71
C ALA A 303 -6.58 -7.17 10.86
N LEU A 304 -5.79 -8.10 10.29
CA LEU A 304 -6.10 -9.54 10.27
C LEU A 304 -6.19 -10.11 11.68
N GLU A 305 -5.26 -9.75 12.55
CA GLU A 305 -5.17 -10.26 13.93
C GLU A 305 -6.38 -9.82 14.78
N CYS A 306 -6.91 -8.61 14.51
CA CYS A 306 -8.10 -8.11 15.19
C CYS A 306 -9.37 -8.78 14.64
N LEU A 307 -9.45 -9.03 13.33
CA LEU A 307 -10.55 -9.79 12.74
C LEU A 307 -10.54 -11.25 13.23
N GLU A 308 -9.37 -11.88 13.33
CA GLU A 308 -9.20 -13.24 13.89
C GLU A 308 -9.71 -13.31 15.32
N LEU A 309 -9.32 -12.35 16.16
CA LEU A 309 -9.74 -12.33 17.55
C LEU A 309 -11.26 -12.12 17.67
N ARG A 310 -11.84 -11.20 16.87
CA ARG A 310 -13.29 -10.97 16.85
C ARG A 310 -14.07 -12.18 16.31
N PHE A 311 -13.53 -12.85 15.29
CA PHE A 311 -14.02 -14.13 14.79
C PHE A 311 -14.08 -15.18 15.91
N CYS A 312 -13.00 -15.34 16.68
CA CYS A 312 -12.98 -16.26 17.82
C CYS A 312 -14.01 -15.89 18.91
N PHE A 313 -14.24 -14.60 19.16
CA PHE A 313 -15.28 -14.16 20.09
C PHE A 313 -16.68 -14.52 19.58
N TYR A 314 -16.98 -14.26 18.30
CA TYR A 314 -18.27 -14.63 17.73
C TYR A 314 -18.50 -16.14 17.72
N LEU A 315 -17.48 -16.94 17.43
CA LEU A 315 -17.57 -18.40 17.56
C LEU A 315 -17.87 -18.84 18.99
N ALA A 316 -17.21 -18.24 19.99
CA ALA A 316 -17.46 -18.54 21.40
C ALA A 316 -18.87 -18.14 21.86
N LEU A 317 -19.51 -17.19 21.17
CA LEU A 317 -20.89 -16.75 21.39
C LEU A 317 -21.90 -17.47 20.50
N GLU A 318 -21.44 -18.43 19.67
CA GLU A 318 -22.27 -19.13 18.68
C GLU A 318 -22.94 -18.21 17.64
N ASP A 319 -22.39 -17.00 17.42
CA ASP A 319 -22.79 -16.11 16.33
C ASP A 319 -22.07 -16.50 15.04
N TYR A 320 -22.56 -17.57 14.41
CA TYR A 320 -22.01 -18.11 13.16
C TYR A 320 -22.08 -17.12 12.00
N ARG A 321 -23.08 -16.21 11.98
CA ARG A 321 -23.23 -15.20 10.93
C ARG A 321 -22.14 -14.13 11.03
N ALA A 322 -21.90 -13.60 12.23
CA ALA A 322 -20.86 -12.59 12.44
C ALA A 322 -19.44 -13.16 12.33
N SER A 323 -19.23 -14.40 12.78
CA SER A 323 -17.95 -15.09 12.58
C SER A 323 -17.66 -15.36 11.10
N LEU A 324 -18.66 -15.82 10.32
CA LEU A 324 -18.49 -16.00 8.86
C LEU A 324 -18.13 -14.69 8.17
N ARG A 325 -18.76 -13.57 8.57
CA ARG A 325 -18.46 -12.24 8.03
C ARG A 325 -16.99 -11.89 8.19
N ASP A 326 -16.44 -12.05 9.39
CA ASP A 326 -15.05 -11.69 9.68
C ASP A 326 -14.08 -12.62 8.95
N LEU A 327 -14.41 -13.90 8.86
CA LEU A 327 -13.60 -14.90 8.15
C LEU A 327 -13.54 -14.64 6.63
N GLN A 328 -14.66 -14.22 6.02
CA GLN A 328 -14.70 -13.81 4.62
C GLN A 328 -13.95 -12.50 4.37
N ALA A 329 -13.99 -11.56 5.31
CA ALA A 329 -13.17 -10.35 5.23
C ALA A 329 -11.68 -10.67 5.29
N ILE A 330 -11.26 -11.59 6.17
CA ILE A 330 -9.89 -12.11 6.25
C ILE A 330 -9.47 -12.71 4.91
N LEU A 331 -10.28 -13.60 4.33
CA LEU A 331 -10.00 -14.24 3.04
C LEU A 331 -9.99 -13.24 1.87
N THR A 332 -10.72 -12.13 1.99
CA THR A 332 -10.67 -11.04 1.02
C THR A 332 -9.36 -10.26 1.10
N LEU A 333 -8.83 -10.04 2.31
CA LEU A 333 -7.56 -9.35 2.54
C LEU A 333 -6.37 -10.25 2.22
N SER A 334 -6.42 -11.51 2.61
CA SER A 334 -5.38 -12.53 2.42
C SER A 334 -6.03 -13.89 2.09
N PRO A 335 -6.12 -14.27 0.80
CA PRO A 335 -6.78 -15.51 0.36
C PRO A 335 -6.16 -16.78 0.94
N ASP A 336 -4.83 -16.80 1.07
CA ASP A 336 -4.07 -17.95 1.59
C ASP A 336 -3.83 -17.88 3.10
N HIS A 337 -4.59 -17.04 3.81
CA HIS A 337 -4.40 -16.82 5.23
C HIS A 337 -4.60 -18.11 6.04
N ARG A 338 -3.72 -18.32 7.02
CA ARG A 338 -3.76 -19.47 7.93
C ARG A 338 -3.80 -18.99 9.37
N MET A 339 -4.83 -19.40 10.10
CA MET A 339 -5.01 -19.09 11.51
C MET A 339 -4.23 -20.06 12.41
N PHE A 340 -4.07 -19.66 13.67
CA PHE A 340 -3.44 -20.46 14.72
C PHE A 340 -1.99 -20.84 14.40
N ASP A 341 -1.17 -19.83 14.11
CA ASP A 341 0.27 -20.00 13.81
C ASP A 341 0.49 -20.91 12.58
N GLY A 342 -0.29 -20.65 11.52
CA GLY A 342 -0.18 -21.38 10.26
C GLY A 342 -0.83 -22.78 10.25
N ARG A 343 -1.46 -23.23 11.34
CA ARG A 343 -1.96 -24.61 11.44
C ARG A 343 -3.19 -24.87 10.58
N VAL A 344 -4.15 -23.94 10.56
CA VAL A 344 -5.46 -24.17 9.91
C VAL A 344 -5.69 -23.13 8.82
N ALA A 345 -6.01 -23.60 7.60
CA ALA A 345 -6.38 -22.70 6.51
C ALA A 345 -7.73 -22.04 6.78
N CYS A 346 -7.83 -20.72 6.56
CA CYS A 346 -9.08 -19.99 6.75
C CYS A 346 -10.21 -20.52 5.85
N THR A 347 -9.87 -21.02 4.66
CA THR A 347 -10.81 -21.65 3.73
C THR A 347 -11.48 -22.89 4.34
N GLN A 348 -10.76 -23.67 5.16
CA GLN A 348 -11.30 -24.82 5.87
C GLN A 348 -12.25 -24.39 6.99
N LEU A 349 -11.85 -23.40 7.80
CA LEU A 349 -12.72 -22.85 8.85
C LEU A 349 -14.00 -22.28 8.24
N ARG A 350 -13.90 -21.63 7.07
CA ARG A 350 -15.05 -21.01 6.40
C ARG A 350 -16.08 -22.06 6.04
N ARG A 351 -15.64 -23.18 5.47
CA ARG A 351 -16.52 -24.30 5.13
C ARG A 351 -17.28 -24.81 6.35
N LEU A 352 -16.60 -24.99 7.49
CA LEU A 352 -17.22 -25.45 8.74
C LEU A 352 -18.25 -24.44 9.27
N VAL A 353 -17.89 -23.16 9.35
CA VAL A 353 -18.80 -22.12 9.86
C VAL A 353 -19.99 -21.90 8.93
N LYS A 354 -19.78 -21.99 7.60
CA LYS A 354 -20.84 -21.84 6.60
C LYS A 354 -21.95 -22.89 6.75
N GLU A 355 -21.65 -24.09 7.25
CA GLU A 355 -22.67 -25.14 7.51
C GLU A 355 -23.70 -24.71 8.57
N HIS A 356 -23.37 -23.74 9.43
CA HIS A 356 -24.25 -23.19 10.45
C HIS A 356 -24.99 -21.90 10.03
N VAL A 357 -24.79 -21.45 8.80
CA VAL A 357 -25.38 -20.21 8.28
C VAL A 357 -26.32 -20.52 7.12
N GLU A 358 -27.47 -19.85 7.09
CA GLU A 358 -28.45 -19.97 6.00
C GLU A 358 -27.82 -19.64 4.63
N THR A 359 -28.12 -20.47 3.64
CA THR A 359 -27.72 -20.23 2.26
C THR A 359 -28.60 -19.14 1.65
N TRP A 360 -27.96 -18.11 1.08
CA TRP A 360 -28.63 -17.06 0.34
C TRP A 360 -28.73 -17.40 -1.15
N THR A 361 -29.84 -17.01 -1.77
CA THR A 361 -29.92 -16.98 -3.24
C THR A 361 -29.10 -15.81 -3.78
N THR A 362 -28.81 -15.82 -5.09
CA THR A 362 -28.15 -14.69 -5.76
C THR A 362 -28.92 -13.38 -5.55
N ALA A 363 -30.26 -13.43 -5.53
CA ALA A 363 -31.10 -12.25 -5.29
C ALA A 363 -30.95 -11.73 -3.84
N ASP A 364 -30.93 -12.63 -2.85
CA ASP A 364 -30.71 -12.27 -1.45
C ASP A 364 -29.33 -11.63 -1.25
N CYS A 365 -28.28 -12.18 -1.89
CA CYS A 365 -26.95 -11.59 -1.85
C CYS A 365 -26.93 -10.16 -2.39
N TRP A 366 -27.57 -9.89 -3.54
CA TRP A 366 -27.65 -8.53 -4.08
C TRP A 366 -28.43 -7.58 -3.17
N LEU A 367 -29.51 -8.05 -2.55
CA LEU A 367 -30.29 -7.27 -1.57
C LEU A 367 -29.43 -6.93 -0.34
N GLN A 368 -28.75 -7.93 0.23
CA GLN A 368 -27.89 -7.75 1.39
C GLN A 368 -26.68 -6.86 1.08
N LEU A 369 -26.10 -6.97 -0.11
CA LEU A 369 -25.03 -6.08 -0.54
C LEU A 369 -25.52 -4.63 -0.59
N TYR A 370 -26.70 -4.39 -1.16
CA TYR A 370 -27.29 -3.07 -1.26
C TYR A 370 -27.63 -2.46 0.10
N GLU A 371 -28.27 -3.22 1.00
CA GLU A 371 -28.60 -2.78 2.37
C GLU A 371 -27.34 -2.40 3.16
N ARG A 372 -26.32 -3.28 3.16
CA ARG A 372 -25.08 -3.06 3.91
C ARG A 372 -24.26 -1.90 3.34
N TRP A 373 -24.20 -1.78 2.01
CA TRP A 373 -23.50 -0.67 1.37
C TRP A 373 -24.15 0.66 1.72
N SER A 374 -25.49 0.70 1.68
CA SER A 374 -26.28 1.88 2.04
C SER A 374 -26.11 2.25 3.51
N ALA A 375 -25.98 1.26 4.41
CA ALA A 375 -25.68 1.47 5.83
C ALA A 375 -24.21 1.80 6.13
N VAL A 376 -23.34 1.89 5.11
CA VAL A 376 -21.90 2.15 5.27
C VAL A 376 -21.22 1.02 6.10
N ASP A 377 -21.68 -0.23 5.93
CA ASP A 377 -21.10 -1.43 6.55
C ASP A 377 -20.11 -2.11 5.60
N ASP A 378 -18.90 -1.55 5.50
CA ASP A 378 -17.93 -1.98 4.49
C ASP A 378 -17.43 -3.42 4.70
N ILE A 379 -17.20 -3.84 5.95
CA ILE A 379 -16.82 -5.23 6.27
C ILE A 379 -17.98 -6.18 5.94
N GLY A 380 -19.20 -5.79 6.26
CA GLY A 380 -20.40 -6.54 5.91
C GLY A 380 -20.57 -6.69 4.40
N SER A 381 -20.33 -5.63 3.62
CA SER A 381 -20.40 -5.67 2.15
C SER A 381 -19.31 -6.53 1.52
N LEU A 382 -18.07 -6.52 2.05
CA LEU A 382 -17.00 -7.41 1.60
C LEU A 382 -17.36 -8.88 1.78
N SER A 383 -17.93 -9.23 2.93
CA SER A 383 -18.40 -10.59 3.22
C SER A 383 -19.45 -11.07 2.21
N VAL A 384 -20.41 -10.21 1.85
CA VAL A 384 -21.42 -10.54 0.83
C VAL A 384 -20.78 -10.75 -0.54
N ILE A 385 -19.88 -9.85 -0.97
CA ILE A 385 -19.19 -10.00 -2.26
C ILE A 385 -18.37 -11.28 -2.31
N TYR A 386 -17.67 -11.62 -1.22
CA TYR A 386 -16.92 -12.86 -1.13
C TYR A 386 -17.83 -14.07 -1.36
N GLN A 387 -19.00 -14.11 -0.70
CA GLN A 387 -19.97 -15.18 -0.89
C GLN A 387 -20.47 -15.26 -2.35
N MET A 388 -20.70 -14.12 -3.00
CA MET A 388 -21.14 -14.08 -4.39
C MET A 388 -20.06 -14.57 -5.36
N LEU A 389 -18.78 -14.37 -5.04
CA LEU A 389 -17.65 -14.84 -5.85
C LEU A 389 -17.49 -16.36 -5.84
N ASP A 390 -18.00 -17.06 -4.82
CA ASP A 390 -17.99 -18.52 -4.74
C ASP A 390 -19.00 -19.18 -5.68
N GLU A 391 -19.97 -18.43 -6.22
CA GLU A 391 -20.98 -18.99 -7.13
C GLU A 391 -20.39 -19.31 -8.50
N PRO A 392 -20.77 -20.42 -9.15
CA PRO A 392 -20.18 -20.87 -10.41
C PRO A 392 -20.40 -19.88 -11.56
N ASP A 393 -21.59 -19.29 -11.64
CA ASP A 393 -21.98 -18.33 -12.69
C ASP A 393 -21.79 -16.86 -12.26
N ALA A 394 -20.89 -16.61 -11.30
CA ALA A 394 -20.66 -15.27 -10.79
C ALA A 394 -20.07 -14.33 -11.86
N ALA A 395 -20.59 -13.11 -11.93
CA ALA A 395 -20.01 -12.01 -12.72
C ALA A 395 -18.74 -11.47 -12.04
N LYS A 396 -17.68 -12.30 -12.00
CA LYS A 396 -16.46 -12.09 -11.21
C LYS A 396 -15.79 -10.74 -11.48
N GLY A 397 -15.70 -10.31 -12.75
CA GLY A 397 -15.14 -9.00 -13.11
C GLY A 397 -15.78 -7.84 -12.33
N ILE A 398 -17.11 -7.75 -12.34
CA ILE A 398 -17.87 -6.69 -11.66
C ILE A 398 -17.75 -6.81 -10.14
N LEU A 399 -17.81 -8.04 -9.60
CA LEU A 399 -17.72 -8.27 -8.15
C LEU A 399 -16.35 -7.87 -7.59
N TYR A 400 -15.27 -8.23 -8.28
CA TYR A 400 -13.92 -7.82 -7.91
C TYR A 400 -13.72 -6.31 -8.02
N PHE A 401 -14.31 -5.66 -9.03
CA PHE A 401 -14.32 -4.21 -9.12
C PHE A 401 -15.08 -3.56 -7.94
N ARG A 402 -16.23 -4.10 -7.53
CA ARG A 402 -16.94 -3.60 -6.32
C ARG A 402 -16.12 -3.83 -5.05
N GLN A 403 -15.43 -4.96 -4.96
CA GLN A 403 -14.55 -5.29 -3.85
C GLN A 403 -13.40 -4.27 -3.74
N SER A 404 -12.79 -3.86 -4.86
CA SER A 404 -11.70 -2.86 -4.83
C SER A 404 -12.18 -1.51 -4.28
N LEU A 405 -13.37 -1.06 -4.68
CA LEU A 405 -13.97 0.20 -4.18
C LEU A 405 -14.19 0.19 -2.66
N LEU A 406 -14.63 -0.94 -2.08
CA LEU A 406 -14.79 -1.09 -0.63
C LEU A 406 -13.44 -1.14 0.09
N LEU A 407 -12.46 -1.84 -0.48
CA LEU A 407 -11.12 -1.94 0.08
C LEU A 407 -10.41 -0.59 0.11
N LEU A 408 -10.61 0.27 -0.89
CA LEU A 408 -10.14 1.66 -0.86
C LEU A 408 -10.77 2.45 0.30
N ARG A 409 -12.09 2.34 0.51
CA ARG A 409 -12.79 2.99 1.63
C ARG A 409 -12.31 2.49 3.01
N LEU A 410 -11.87 1.23 3.09
CA LEU A 410 -11.29 0.63 4.28
C LEU A 410 -9.79 0.90 4.43
N ASN A 411 -9.21 1.77 3.59
CA ASN A 411 -7.79 2.11 3.57
C ASN A 411 -6.88 0.87 3.38
N CYS A 412 -7.30 -0.05 2.50
CA CYS A 412 -6.60 -1.30 2.16
C CYS A 412 -6.16 -1.29 0.68
N PRO A 413 -5.23 -0.42 0.27
CA PRO A 413 -4.88 -0.22 -1.15
C PRO A 413 -4.24 -1.43 -1.81
N ARG A 414 -3.43 -2.21 -1.07
CA ARG A 414 -2.78 -3.43 -1.61
C ARG A 414 -3.85 -4.49 -2.02
N PRO A 415 -4.75 -4.94 -1.13
CA PRO A 415 -5.88 -5.78 -1.54
C PRO A 415 -6.77 -5.15 -2.62
N ALA A 416 -7.02 -3.83 -2.57
CA ALA A 416 -7.85 -3.16 -3.57
C ALA A 416 -7.27 -3.29 -4.98
N MET A 417 -5.96 -3.05 -5.14
CA MET A 417 -5.27 -3.20 -6.42
C MET A 417 -5.29 -4.65 -6.92
N ARG A 418 -5.09 -5.62 -6.01
CA ARG A 418 -5.23 -7.05 -6.36
C ARG A 418 -6.64 -7.37 -6.87
N SER A 419 -7.68 -6.90 -6.18
CA SER A 419 -9.06 -7.09 -6.63
C SER A 419 -9.29 -6.44 -8.00
N LEU A 420 -8.74 -5.25 -8.27
CA LEU A 420 -8.87 -4.61 -9.57
C LEU A 420 -8.14 -5.38 -10.70
N GLN A 421 -6.98 -5.97 -10.41
CA GLN A 421 -6.28 -6.86 -11.33
C GLN A 421 -7.09 -8.14 -11.61
N LEU A 422 -7.71 -8.74 -10.58
CA LEU A 422 -8.62 -9.87 -10.74
C LEU A 422 -9.87 -9.49 -11.56
N ALA A 423 -10.39 -8.27 -11.39
CA ALA A 423 -11.50 -7.75 -12.19
C ALA A 423 -11.13 -7.73 -13.68
N ARG A 424 -9.93 -7.23 -14.00
CA ARG A 424 -9.35 -7.24 -15.35
C ARG A 424 -9.16 -8.64 -15.92
N GLN A 425 -8.62 -9.58 -15.14
CA GLN A 425 -8.42 -10.97 -15.57
C GLN A 425 -9.74 -11.70 -15.85
N HIS A 426 -10.78 -11.40 -15.08
CA HIS A 426 -12.13 -11.95 -15.23
C HIS A 426 -13.08 -11.02 -15.99
N ALA A 427 -12.54 -10.13 -16.84
CA ALA A 427 -13.35 -9.26 -17.68
C ALA A 427 -14.19 -10.11 -18.65
N ALA A 428 -15.50 -9.83 -18.73
CA ALA A 428 -16.41 -10.56 -19.62
C ALA A 428 -16.29 -10.11 -21.09
N SER A 429 -15.77 -8.90 -21.31
CA SER A 429 -15.63 -8.28 -22.62
C SER A 429 -14.35 -7.44 -22.70
N GLU A 430 -13.91 -7.15 -23.92
CA GLU A 430 -12.79 -6.22 -24.14
C GLU A 430 -13.09 -4.83 -23.58
N GLN A 431 -14.33 -4.37 -23.74
CA GLN A 431 -14.80 -3.10 -23.19
C GLN A 431 -14.62 -3.02 -21.67
N ASP A 432 -14.95 -4.08 -20.92
CA ASP A 432 -14.75 -4.12 -19.46
C ASP A 432 -13.27 -4.18 -19.09
N ARG A 433 -12.47 -4.92 -19.87
CA ARG A 433 -11.01 -5.02 -19.66
C ARG A 433 -10.36 -3.65 -19.74
N LEU A 434 -10.70 -2.85 -20.75
CA LEU A 434 -10.21 -1.48 -20.91
C LEU A 434 -10.64 -0.57 -19.74
N VAL A 435 -11.87 -0.71 -19.23
CA VAL A 435 -12.32 0.03 -18.03
C VAL A 435 -11.46 -0.31 -16.82
N TYR A 436 -11.22 -1.59 -16.55
CA TYR A 436 -10.44 -2.00 -15.39
C TYR A 436 -8.95 -1.61 -15.55
N GLU A 437 -8.38 -1.74 -16.74
CA GLU A 437 -7.04 -1.22 -17.06
C GLU A 437 -6.96 0.29 -16.84
N GLY A 438 -7.99 1.04 -17.26
CA GLY A 438 -8.07 2.47 -17.05
C GLY A 438 -8.14 2.88 -15.58
N TRP A 439 -8.87 2.14 -14.73
CA TRP A 439 -8.85 2.36 -13.27
C TRP A 439 -7.49 2.03 -12.65
N ILE A 440 -6.81 0.97 -13.09
CA ILE A 440 -5.46 0.64 -12.61
C ILE A 440 -4.48 1.77 -12.95
N LEU A 441 -4.55 2.29 -14.18
CA LEU A 441 -3.73 3.41 -14.63
C LEU A 441 -4.02 4.68 -13.83
N TYR A 442 -5.30 5.01 -13.64
CA TYR A 442 -5.72 6.14 -12.81
C TYR A 442 -5.21 6.02 -11.36
N ASP A 443 -5.42 4.88 -10.70
CA ASP A 443 -4.98 4.64 -9.31
C ASP A 443 -3.45 4.63 -9.15
N THR A 444 -2.72 4.34 -10.23
CA THR A 444 -1.24 4.38 -10.27
C THR A 444 -0.67 5.73 -10.73
N GLY A 445 -1.53 6.72 -11.01
CA GLY A 445 -1.14 8.08 -11.37
C GLY A 445 -0.93 8.35 -12.88
N HIS A 446 -1.26 7.38 -13.73
CA HIS A 446 -1.21 7.48 -15.20
C HIS A 446 -2.58 7.92 -15.74
N CYS A 447 -3.03 9.12 -15.34
CA CYS A 447 -4.38 9.60 -15.60
C CYS A 447 -4.69 9.79 -17.10
N GLU A 448 -3.72 10.23 -17.90
CA GLU A 448 -3.91 10.44 -19.34
C GLU A 448 -4.09 9.10 -20.08
N GLU A 449 -3.28 8.10 -19.76
CA GLU A 449 -3.43 6.76 -20.30
C GLU A 449 -4.76 6.14 -19.85
N GLY A 450 -5.14 6.33 -18.58
CA GLY A 450 -6.44 5.90 -18.05
C GLY A 450 -7.63 6.56 -18.78
N LEU A 451 -7.51 7.85 -19.11
CA LEU A 451 -8.50 8.57 -19.92
C LEU A 451 -8.61 7.94 -21.32
N ARG A 452 -7.49 7.65 -21.97
CA ARG A 452 -7.47 7.03 -23.31
C ARG A 452 -8.14 5.65 -23.30
N GLN A 453 -7.89 4.84 -22.26
CA GLN A 453 -8.56 3.55 -22.08
C GLN A 453 -10.08 3.70 -21.97
N ALA A 454 -10.55 4.71 -21.23
CA ALA A 454 -11.98 4.99 -21.12
C ALA A 454 -12.60 5.42 -22.46
N GLU A 455 -11.89 6.22 -23.26
CA GLU A 455 -12.33 6.64 -24.60
C GLU A 455 -12.42 5.48 -25.58
N GLU A 456 -11.41 4.62 -25.60
CA GLU A 456 -11.39 3.42 -26.42
C GLU A 456 -12.55 2.50 -26.04
N SER A 457 -12.74 2.26 -24.74
CA SER A 457 -13.87 1.50 -24.19
C SER A 457 -15.24 2.04 -24.63
N ILE A 458 -15.45 3.35 -24.55
CA ILE A 458 -16.69 4.02 -24.98
C ILE A 458 -16.92 3.85 -26.49
N SER A 459 -15.86 3.90 -27.30
CA SER A 459 -15.95 3.77 -28.75
C SER A 459 -16.38 2.37 -29.20
N ILE A 460 -16.03 1.34 -28.41
CA ILE A 460 -16.49 -0.04 -28.59
C ILE A 460 -17.94 -0.17 -28.13
N GLN A 461 -18.22 0.17 -26.86
CA GLN A 461 -19.56 0.10 -26.29
C GLN A 461 -19.73 1.14 -25.17
N ARG A 462 -20.80 1.91 -25.29
CA ARG A 462 -21.22 2.88 -24.26
C ARG A 462 -21.65 2.13 -23.00
N SER A 463 -20.89 2.29 -21.91
CA SER A 463 -21.20 1.69 -20.60
C SER A 463 -21.11 2.72 -19.47
N PHE A 464 -21.85 2.48 -18.39
CA PHE A 464 -21.82 3.34 -17.20
C PHE A 464 -20.38 3.51 -16.70
N GLU A 465 -19.65 2.40 -16.56
CA GLU A 465 -18.32 2.39 -15.93
C GLU A 465 -17.27 3.13 -16.77
N ALA A 466 -17.36 3.08 -18.11
CA ALA A 466 -16.45 3.80 -18.99
C ALA A 466 -16.70 5.32 -18.96
N PHE A 467 -17.95 5.76 -19.00
CA PHE A 467 -18.29 7.19 -18.82
C PHE A 467 -17.90 7.71 -17.44
N PHE A 468 -18.13 6.90 -16.41
CA PHE A 468 -17.80 7.26 -15.04
C PHE A 468 -16.27 7.39 -14.84
N LEU A 469 -15.48 6.43 -15.35
CA LEU A 469 -14.01 6.53 -15.35
C LEU A 469 -13.54 7.78 -16.12
N LYS A 470 -14.08 8.03 -17.32
CA LYS A 470 -13.71 9.20 -18.13
C LYS A 470 -13.98 10.51 -17.38
N ALA A 471 -15.13 10.61 -16.70
CA ALA A 471 -15.48 11.77 -15.90
C ALA A 471 -14.48 12.01 -14.75
N TYR A 472 -14.06 10.94 -14.04
CA TYR A 472 -13.06 11.02 -12.98
C TYR A 472 -11.67 11.41 -13.48
N ALA A 473 -11.16 10.69 -14.48
CA ALA A 473 -9.85 10.96 -15.05
C ALA A 473 -9.77 12.40 -15.58
N LEU A 474 -10.83 12.90 -16.22
CA LEU A 474 -10.88 14.28 -16.73
C LEU A 474 -10.93 15.32 -15.60
N ALA A 475 -11.75 15.09 -14.56
CA ALA A 475 -11.88 16.01 -13.44
C ALA A 475 -10.56 16.18 -12.66
N ASP A 476 -9.74 15.13 -12.61
CA ASP A 476 -8.44 15.16 -11.94
C ASP A 476 -7.32 15.72 -12.81
N SER A 477 -7.38 15.50 -14.13
CA SER A 477 -6.31 15.87 -15.06
C SER A 477 -6.37 17.35 -15.47
N SER A 478 -7.53 17.99 -15.44
CA SER A 478 -7.70 19.38 -15.87
C SER A 478 -8.24 20.28 -14.75
N PRO A 479 -7.48 21.30 -14.31
CA PRO A 479 -7.97 22.31 -13.38
C PRO A 479 -8.84 23.38 -14.05
N ASP A 480 -9.12 23.28 -15.35
CA ASP A 480 -9.91 24.28 -16.09
C ASP A 480 -11.41 24.19 -15.72
N PRO A 481 -12.03 25.30 -15.25
CA PRO A 481 -13.47 25.37 -15.03
C PRO A 481 -14.32 24.95 -16.24
N SER A 482 -13.79 25.09 -17.47
CA SER A 482 -14.48 24.68 -18.71
C SER A 482 -14.75 23.17 -18.77
N CYS A 483 -13.94 22.35 -18.11
CA CYS A 483 -14.10 20.90 -18.07
C CYS A 483 -15.34 20.46 -17.26
N SER A 484 -15.86 21.31 -16.36
CA SER A 484 -17.02 20.99 -15.54
C SER A 484 -18.26 20.68 -16.39
N ALA A 485 -18.46 21.41 -17.49
CA ALA A 485 -19.57 21.16 -18.41
C ALA A 485 -19.44 19.79 -19.10
N THR A 486 -18.23 19.42 -19.51
CA THR A 486 -17.93 18.11 -20.09
C THR A 486 -18.13 16.99 -19.07
N VAL A 487 -17.65 17.16 -17.83
CA VAL A 487 -17.82 16.19 -16.74
C VAL A 487 -19.31 16.00 -16.42
N ILE A 488 -20.10 17.07 -16.36
CA ILE A 488 -21.56 16.98 -16.21
C ILE A 488 -22.17 16.14 -17.33
N SER A 489 -21.84 16.45 -18.59
CA SER A 489 -22.35 15.67 -19.73
C SER A 489 -21.94 14.21 -19.68
N LEU A 490 -20.72 13.89 -19.21
CA LEU A 490 -20.25 12.51 -19.08
C LEU A 490 -21.00 11.76 -17.96
N LEU A 491 -21.28 12.41 -16.83
CA LEU A 491 -22.06 11.82 -15.74
C LEU A 491 -23.54 11.64 -16.11
N GLU A 492 -24.12 12.58 -16.85
CA GLU A 492 -25.46 12.43 -17.43
C GLU A 492 -25.51 11.27 -18.44
N ASP A 493 -24.47 11.13 -19.27
CA ASP A 493 -24.32 9.98 -20.17
C ASP A 493 -24.19 8.66 -19.42
N ALA A 494 -23.43 8.62 -18.31
CA ALA A 494 -23.35 7.45 -17.45
C ALA A 494 -24.74 7.08 -16.89
N LEU A 495 -25.51 8.07 -16.41
CA LEU A 495 -26.85 7.85 -15.87
C LEU A 495 -27.88 7.35 -16.91
N ARG A 496 -27.64 7.63 -18.20
CA ARG A 496 -28.43 7.09 -19.32
C ARG A 496 -28.11 5.62 -19.62
N CYS A 497 -26.96 5.10 -19.19
CA CYS A 497 -26.58 3.70 -19.36
C CYS A 497 -27.23 2.79 -18.30
N PRO A 498 -27.48 1.50 -18.62
CA PRO A 498 -27.93 0.50 -17.65
C PRO A 498 -26.95 0.39 -16.47
N SER A 499 -27.47 0.47 -15.25
CA SER A 499 -26.70 0.39 -14.01
C SER A 499 -27.59 0.05 -12.82
N ASP A 500 -26.99 -0.55 -11.79
CA ASP A 500 -27.64 -0.84 -10.52
C ASP A 500 -27.95 0.45 -9.73
N ARG A 501 -28.79 0.34 -8.69
CA ARG A 501 -29.15 1.50 -7.84
C ARG A 501 -27.93 2.09 -7.12
N LEU A 502 -26.95 1.25 -6.79
CA LEU A 502 -25.75 1.67 -6.08
C LEU A 502 -24.93 2.64 -6.93
N ARG A 503 -24.66 2.28 -8.19
CA ARG A 503 -23.91 3.12 -9.14
C ARG A 503 -24.67 4.35 -9.55
N LYS A 504 -25.99 4.24 -9.76
CA LYS A 504 -26.83 5.42 -9.97
C LYS A 504 -26.70 6.41 -8.82
N GLY A 505 -26.74 5.92 -7.58
CA GLY A 505 -26.50 6.74 -6.39
C GLY A 505 -25.15 7.46 -6.40
N GLN A 506 -24.07 6.75 -6.75
CA GLN A 506 -22.72 7.34 -6.85
C GLN A 506 -22.61 8.39 -7.96
N ALA A 507 -23.14 8.14 -9.15
CA ALA A 507 -23.15 9.12 -10.24
C ALA A 507 -23.98 10.36 -9.88
N LEU A 508 -25.16 10.20 -9.27
CA LEU A 508 -25.97 11.33 -8.81
C LEU A 508 -25.26 12.15 -7.73
N ASN A 509 -24.60 11.49 -6.78
CA ASN A 509 -23.82 12.17 -5.75
C ASN A 509 -22.68 13.01 -6.34
N ASN A 510 -21.97 12.46 -7.31
CA ASN A 510 -20.85 13.14 -7.97
C ASN A 510 -21.32 14.27 -8.87
N LEU A 511 -22.39 14.03 -9.64
CA LEU A 511 -23.04 15.05 -10.47
C LEU A 511 -23.49 16.24 -9.61
N GLY A 512 -24.10 15.95 -8.46
CA GLY A 512 -24.44 16.96 -7.46
C GLY A 512 -23.22 17.77 -7.01
N SER A 513 -22.07 17.12 -6.77
CA SER A 513 -20.85 17.83 -6.37
C SER A 513 -20.31 18.75 -7.46
N VAL A 514 -20.34 18.30 -8.72
CA VAL A 514 -19.91 19.15 -9.85
C VAL A 514 -20.88 20.33 -10.02
N TYR A 515 -22.19 20.13 -9.85
CA TYR A 515 -23.14 21.25 -9.84
C TYR A 515 -22.91 22.24 -8.70
N VAL A 516 -22.55 21.77 -7.50
CA VAL A 516 -22.14 22.67 -6.40
C VAL A 516 -20.94 23.50 -6.80
N ASP A 517 -19.93 22.88 -7.40
CA ASP A 517 -18.71 23.57 -7.83
C ASP A 517 -18.99 24.56 -8.98
N CYS A 518 -20.05 24.36 -9.76
CA CYS A 518 -20.60 25.31 -10.74
C CYS A 518 -21.64 26.31 -10.17
N GLU A 519 -21.80 26.40 -8.85
CA GLU A 519 -22.79 27.25 -8.16
C GLU A 519 -24.27 26.98 -8.51
N LYS A 520 -24.57 25.85 -9.16
CA LYS A 520 -25.92 25.40 -9.53
C LYS A 520 -26.59 24.65 -8.37
N LEU A 521 -26.82 25.35 -7.27
CA LEU A 521 -27.21 24.74 -5.98
C LEU A 521 -28.56 24.01 -6.01
N ASP A 522 -29.53 24.45 -6.79
CA ASP A 522 -30.84 23.78 -6.90
C ASP A 522 -30.73 22.43 -7.61
N LEU A 523 -30.02 22.39 -8.74
CA LEU A 523 -29.74 21.14 -9.47
C LEU A 523 -28.92 20.17 -8.62
N ALA A 524 -27.98 20.68 -7.83
CA ALA A 524 -27.24 19.86 -6.87
C ALA A 524 -28.16 19.24 -5.81
N ALA A 525 -29.07 20.02 -5.22
CA ALA A 525 -30.03 19.53 -4.24
C ALA A 525 -30.94 18.44 -4.83
N ASP A 526 -31.40 18.61 -6.07
CA ASP A 526 -32.21 17.62 -6.78
C ASP A 526 -31.44 16.31 -7.02
N CYS A 527 -30.16 16.41 -7.38
CA CYS A 527 -29.28 15.25 -7.56
C CYS A 527 -29.10 14.48 -6.24
N TYR A 528 -28.78 15.18 -5.14
CA TYR A 528 -28.61 14.53 -3.83
C TYR A 528 -29.92 13.94 -3.31
N THR A 529 -31.05 14.63 -3.49
CA THR A 529 -32.37 14.11 -3.13
C THR A 529 -32.70 12.85 -3.93
N SER A 530 -32.36 12.83 -5.22
CA SER A 530 -32.53 11.65 -6.07
C SER A 530 -31.60 10.50 -5.67
N ALA A 531 -30.37 10.80 -5.27
CA ALA A 531 -29.42 9.82 -4.74
C ALA A 531 -29.95 9.19 -3.43
N LEU A 532 -30.53 9.99 -2.54
CA LEU A 532 -31.16 9.51 -1.30
C LEU A 532 -32.40 8.64 -1.58
N LYS A 533 -33.20 8.96 -2.60
CA LYS A 533 -34.33 8.11 -3.04
C LYS A 533 -33.89 6.72 -3.49
N VAL A 534 -32.69 6.59 -4.05
CA VAL A 534 -32.05 5.29 -4.37
C VAL A 534 -31.15 4.78 -3.23
N GLN A 535 -31.37 5.26 -2.00
CA GLN A 535 -30.70 4.86 -0.74
C GLN A 535 -29.18 5.09 -0.71
N HIS A 536 -28.66 6.04 -1.48
CA HIS A 536 -27.26 6.44 -1.36
C HIS A 536 -27.06 7.37 -0.15
N THR A 537 -26.94 6.78 1.04
CA THR A 537 -26.92 7.48 2.34
C THR A 537 -25.90 8.62 2.42
N ARG A 538 -24.74 8.50 1.76
CA ARG A 538 -23.69 9.54 1.76
C ARG A 538 -24.11 10.85 1.08
N ALA A 539 -25.16 10.85 0.26
CA ALA A 539 -25.70 12.07 -0.34
C ALA A 539 -26.21 13.10 0.70
N HIS A 540 -26.48 12.68 1.94
CA HIS A 540 -26.75 13.59 3.05
C HIS A 540 -25.61 14.62 3.24
N GLN A 541 -24.34 14.21 3.02
CA GLN A 541 -23.18 15.10 3.10
C GLN A 541 -23.21 16.19 2.03
N GLY A 542 -23.55 15.81 0.80
CA GLY A 542 -23.68 16.75 -0.31
C GLY A 542 -24.84 17.72 -0.10
N LEU A 543 -25.99 17.23 0.36
CA LEU A 543 -27.15 18.06 0.64
C LEU A 543 -26.89 19.04 1.81
N ALA A 544 -26.16 18.61 2.84
CA ALA A 544 -25.70 19.50 3.91
C ALA A 544 -24.82 20.64 3.37
N ARG A 545 -23.88 20.33 2.45
CA ARG A 545 -23.05 21.34 1.78
C ARG A 545 -23.90 22.35 1.01
N VAL A 546 -24.93 21.89 0.30
CA VAL A 546 -25.87 22.79 -0.40
C VAL A 546 -26.61 23.71 0.58
N HIS A 547 -27.15 23.17 1.68
CA HIS A 547 -27.82 23.98 2.70
C HIS A 547 -26.89 25.03 3.31
N PHE A 548 -25.65 24.66 3.58
CA PHE A 548 -24.64 25.59 4.09
C PHE A 548 -24.35 26.72 3.10
N LEU A 549 -24.15 26.41 1.81
CA LEU A 549 -23.92 27.41 0.76
C LEU A 549 -25.14 28.33 0.53
N LYS A 550 -26.36 27.85 0.80
CA LYS A 550 -27.58 28.66 0.87
C LYS A 550 -27.73 29.45 2.18
N ASN A 551 -26.67 29.54 2.98
CA ASN A 551 -26.62 30.23 4.27
C ASN A 551 -27.58 29.66 5.33
N ASN A 552 -27.97 28.38 5.21
CA ASN A 552 -28.80 27.69 6.18
C ASN A 552 -27.98 26.63 6.94
N ARG A 553 -27.18 27.12 7.90
CA ARG A 553 -26.28 26.31 8.73
C ARG A 553 -27.02 25.29 9.60
N LYS A 554 -28.20 25.65 10.12
CA LYS A 554 -29.02 24.75 10.94
C LYS A 554 -29.47 23.52 10.16
N SER A 555 -30.02 23.71 8.96
CA SER A 555 -30.42 22.57 8.12
C SER A 555 -29.23 21.74 7.65
N ALA A 556 -28.06 22.35 7.40
CA ALA A 556 -26.84 21.59 7.11
C ALA A 556 -26.44 20.67 8.27
N TYR A 557 -26.50 21.17 9.51
CA TYR A 557 -26.21 20.40 10.72
C TYR A 557 -27.21 19.26 10.94
N GLU A 558 -28.50 19.53 10.79
CA GLU A 558 -29.57 18.53 10.89
C GLU A 558 -29.40 17.43 9.83
N GLU A 559 -29.05 17.80 8.60
CA GLU A 559 -28.86 16.84 7.52
C GLU A 559 -27.67 15.92 7.76
N MET A 560 -26.55 16.44 8.28
CA MET A 560 -25.42 15.61 8.70
C MET A 560 -25.76 14.70 9.89
N THR A 561 -26.65 15.13 10.78
CA THR A 561 -27.10 14.30 11.91
C THR A 561 -27.84 13.06 11.42
N LYS A 562 -28.66 13.17 10.37
CA LYS A 562 -29.29 12.02 9.70
C LYS A 562 -28.27 11.03 9.13
N LEU A 563 -27.14 11.51 8.60
CA LEU A 563 -26.06 10.64 8.13
C LEU A 563 -25.42 9.87 9.29
N ILE A 564 -25.14 10.56 10.41
CA ILE A 564 -24.52 9.96 11.60
C ILE A 564 -25.39 8.85 12.18
N GLU A 565 -26.71 9.03 12.22
CA GLU A 565 -27.67 8.05 12.72
C GLU A 565 -27.78 6.79 11.83
N LYS A 566 -27.58 6.94 10.51
CA LYS A 566 -27.73 5.83 9.55
C LYS A 566 -26.44 5.06 9.28
N ALA A 567 -25.29 5.71 9.38
CA ALA A 567 -24.01 5.12 9.01
C ALA A 567 -23.43 4.29 10.17
N ARG A 568 -23.07 3.03 9.91
CA ARG A 568 -22.32 2.21 10.89
C ARG A 568 -20.94 2.79 11.18
N ASN A 569 -20.24 3.26 10.14
CA ASN A 569 -18.98 3.99 10.25
C ASN A 569 -19.23 5.48 9.98
N ASN A 570 -19.22 6.31 11.03
CA ASN A 570 -19.68 7.71 10.97
C ASN A 570 -18.62 8.75 11.37
N ALA A 571 -17.34 8.37 11.56
CA ALA A 571 -16.27 9.32 11.88
C ALA A 571 -16.17 10.48 10.85
N SER A 572 -16.28 10.15 9.55
CA SER A 572 -16.32 11.15 8.47
C SER A 572 -17.48 12.12 8.61
N ALA A 573 -18.63 11.63 9.07
CA ALA A 573 -19.84 12.43 9.19
C ALA A 573 -19.75 13.42 10.36
N TYR A 574 -19.16 13.02 11.49
CA TYR A 574 -18.83 13.94 12.59
C TYR A 574 -17.83 15.02 12.14
N GLU A 575 -16.78 14.64 11.39
CA GLU A 575 -15.80 15.60 10.87
C GLU A 575 -16.47 16.65 9.98
N LYS A 576 -17.31 16.22 9.05
CA LYS A 576 -18.03 17.12 8.15
C LYS A 576 -19.08 17.98 8.87
N ARG A 577 -19.76 17.43 9.87
CA ARG A 577 -20.73 18.20 10.67
C ARG A 577 -20.07 19.31 11.48
N SER A 578 -18.83 19.10 11.91
CA SER A 578 -18.06 20.09 12.67
C SER A 578 -17.87 21.43 11.93
N GLU A 579 -17.91 21.40 10.58
CA GLU A 579 -17.85 22.58 9.71
C GLU A 579 -19.14 23.44 9.81
N TYR A 580 -20.25 22.86 10.27
CA TYR A 580 -21.59 23.47 10.28
C TYR A 580 -22.10 23.83 11.68
N CYS A 581 -21.29 23.77 12.73
CA CYS A 581 -21.74 24.08 14.10
C CYS A 581 -20.88 25.15 14.79
N ASP A 582 -21.38 25.70 15.89
CA ASP A 582 -20.64 26.69 16.68
C ASP A 582 -19.44 26.05 17.38
N ARG A 583 -18.48 26.88 17.82
CA ARG A 583 -17.17 26.45 18.34
C ARG A 583 -17.21 25.32 19.38
N GLU A 584 -18.16 25.36 20.32
CA GLU A 584 -18.30 24.32 21.36
C GLU A 584 -18.76 22.98 20.78
N LEU A 585 -19.74 23.01 19.88
CA LEU A 585 -20.21 21.82 19.18
C LEU A 585 -19.16 21.29 18.21
N THR A 586 -18.40 22.17 17.55
CA THR A 586 -17.27 21.79 16.68
C THR A 586 -16.23 21.02 17.50
N LYS A 587 -15.91 21.49 18.70
CA LYS A 587 -14.98 20.78 19.59
C LYS A 587 -15.51 19.40 19.96
N GLY A 588 -16.79 19.28 20.36
CA GLY A 588 -17.41 18.00 20.67
C GLY A 588 -17.43 17.02 19.49
N ASP A 589 -17.78 17.49 18.30
CA ASP A 589 -17.76 16.67 17.08
C ASP A 589 -16.34 16.19 16.75
N LEU A 590 -15.33 17.07 16.81
CA LEU A 590 -13.94 16.71 16.53
C LEU A 590 -13.33 15.77 17.59
N GLU A 591 -13.74 15.88 18.84
CA GLU A 591 -13.40 14.90 19.88
C GLU A 591 -13.97 13.51 19.57
N MET A 592 -15.22 13.45 19.08
CA MET A 592 -15.82 12.21 18.62
C MET A 592 -15.10 11.65 17.38
N VAL A 593 -14.66 12.49 16.44
CA VAL A 593 -13.84 12.05 15.30
C VAL A 593 -12.58 11.35 15.78
N THR A 594 -11.78 11.98 16.66
CA THR A 594 -10.53 11.37 17.16
C THR A 594 -10.79 10.10 17.99
N ARG A 595 -11.94 9.99 18.66
CA ARG A 595 -12.32 8.78 19.39
C ARG A 595 -12.65 7.61 18.46
N LEU A 596 -13.34 7.87 17.35
CA LEU A 596 -13.79 6.88 16.39
C LEU A 596 -12.71 6.52 15.36
N ASP A 597 -11.99 7.53 14.86
CA ASP A 597 -10.92 7.42 13.88
C ASP A 597 -9.80 8.43 14.19
N PRO A 598 -8.80 8.04 15.01
CA PRO A 598 -7.68 8.88 15.34
C PRO A 598 -6.73 9.13 14.16
N LEU A 599 -6.89 8.42 13.03
CA LEU A 599 -6.09 8.66 11.82
C LEU A 599 -6.62 9.86 11.03
N ARG A 600 -7.81 10.41 11.33
CA ARG A 600 -8.29 11.64 10.69
C ARG A 600 -7.41 12.83 11.05
N VAL A 601 -6.94 13.54 10.03
CA VAL A 601 -5.94 14.62 10.19
C VAL A 601 -6.57 15.95 10.58
N TYR A 602 -7.80 16.21 10.12
CA TYR A 602 -8.49 17.49 10.32
C TYR A 602 -8.66 17.89 11.80
N PRO A 603 -9.08 17.00 12.72
CA PRO A 603 -9.21 17.35 14.15
C PRO A 603 -7.95 17.90 14.79
N TYR A 604 -6.77 17.35 14.43
CA TYR A 604 -5.49 17.82 14.98
C TYR A 604 -5.11 19.18 14.40
N ARG A 605 -5.30 19.39 13.09
CA ARG A 605 -5.05 20.68 12.44
C ARG A 605 -5.92 21.78 13.03
N TYR A 606 -7.21 21.50 13.21
CA TYR A 606 -8.17 22.45 13.76
C TYR A 606 -7.80 22.82 15.20
N ARG A 607 -7.59 21.82 16.07
CA ARG A 607 -7.22 22.06 17.48
C ARG A 607 -5.90 22.83 17.59
N ALA A 608 -4.89 22.48 16.80
CA ALA A 608 -3.62 23.17 16.81
C ALA A 608 -3.74 24.63 16.33
N ALA A 609 -4.55 24.91 15.30
CA ALA A 609 -4.84 26.28 14.86
C ALA A 609 -5.56 27.09 15.95
N VAL A 610 -6.59 26.52 16.59
CA VAL A 610 -7.32 27.19 17.68
C VAL A 610 -6.41 27.48 18.89
N LEU A 611 -5.45 26.60 19.19
CA LEU A 611 -4.45 26.82 20.23
C LEU A 611 -3.47 27.93 19.84
N MET A 612 -3.05 27.99 18.58
CA MET A 612 -2.18 29.05 18.06
C MET A 612 -2.87 30.42 18.15
N ASP A 613 -4.13 30.51 17.71
CA ASP A 613 -4.95 31.75 17.83
C ASP A 613 -5.17 32.16 19.29
N GLY A 614 -5.12 31.18 20.22
CA GLY A 614 -5.21 31.39 21.66
C GLY A 614 -3.88 31.71 22.35
N HIS A 615 -2.80 31.98 21.62
CA HIS A 615 -1.44 32.22 22.14
C HIS A 615 -0.90 31.06 23.00
N LYS A 616 -1.22 29.83 22.63
CA LYS A 616 -0.74 28.59 23.26
C LYS A 616 0.13 27.80 22.30
N GLU A 617 1.20 28.41 21.81
CA GLU A 617 1.99 27.90 20.69
C GLU A 617 2.68 26.56 21.02
N LYS A 618 3.13 26.40 22.27
CA LYS A 618 3.72 25.14 22.76
C LYS A 618 2.71 23.99 22.75
N GLU A 619 1.46 24.24 23.18
CA GLU A 619 0.39 23.24 23.17
C GLU A 619 0.00 22.89 21.72
N ALA A 620 -0.04 23.89 20.83
CA ALA A 620 -0.31 23.69 19.40
C ALA A 620 0.73 22.78 18.72
N ILE A 621 2.02 23.02 18.96
CA ILE A 621 3.11 22.17 18.46
C ILE A 621 3.06 20.77 19.06
N ALA A 622 2.74 20.65 20.36
CA ALA A 622 2.59 19.37 21.03
C ALA A 622 1.42 18.55 20.45
N GLU A 623 0.30 19.18 20.11
CA GLU A 623 -0.85 18.54 19.47
C GLU A 623 -0.47 17.92 18.12
N LEU A 624 0.22 18.68 17.26
CA LEU A 624 0.70 18.18 15.96
C LEU A 624 1.76 17.09 16.13
N THR A 625 2.68 17.27 17.08
CA THR A 625 3.75 16.30 17.35
C THR A 625 3.19 14.96 17.83
N ARG A 626 2.13 14.98 18.65
CA ARG A 626 1.44 13.77 19.09
C ARG A 626 0.84 13.02 17.91
N ALA A 627 0.13 13.72 17.03
CA ALA A 627 -0.48 13.11 15.84
C ALA A 627 0.57 12.54 14.86
N ILE A 628 1.66 13.28 14.63
CA ILE A 628 2.75 12.87 13.73
C ILE A 628 3.44 11.59 14.21
N ALA A 629 3.46 11.34 15.52
CA ALA A 629 4.12 10.17 16.11
C ALA A 629 3.51 8.84 15.64
N PHE A 630 2.21 8.79 15.36
CA PHE A 630 1.51 7.59 14.87
C PHE A 630 0.94 7.73 13.45
N LYS A 631 0.86 8.95 12.92
CA LYS A 631 0.47 9.23 11.53
C LYS A 631 1.36 10.31 10.92
N ALA A 632 2.37 9.88 10.17
CA ALA A 632 3.24 10.78 9.41
C ALA A 632 2.51 11.34 8.17
N ASP A 633 1.65 12.34 8.39
CA ASP A 633 0.94 13.07 7.33
C ASP A 633 1.69 14.35 6.92
N LEU A 634 1.78 14.57 5.61
CA LEU A 634 2.50 15.70 5.03
C LEU A 634 1.93 17.06 5.48
N HIS A 635 0.61 17.19 5.61
CA HIS A 635 -0.02 18.45 6.03
C HIS A 635 0.27 18.76 7.49
N LEU A 636 0.30 17.75 8.36
CA LEU A 636 0.68 17.93 9.76
C LEU A 636 2.14 18.36 9.89
N LEU A 637 3.04 17.74 9.11
CA LEU A 637 4.46 18.09 9.08
C LEU A 637 4.66 19.54 8.63
N HIS A 638 4.02 19.96 7.53
CA HIS A 638 4.10 21.34 7.03
C HIS A 638 3.52 22.35 8.02
N LEU A 639 2.36 22.06 8.63
CA LEU A 639 1.75 22.96 9.60
C LEU A 639 2.63 23.12 10.84
N ARG A 640 3.23 22.03 11.34
CA ARG A 640 4.15 22.08 12.47
C ARG A 640 5.42 22.87 12.13
N ALA A 641 5.95 22.71 10.92
CA ALA A 641 7.09 23.51 10.45
C ALA A 641 6.77 25.01 10.44
N ALA A 642 5.62 25.40 9.91
CA ALA A 642 5.17 26.80 9.92
C ALA A 642 5.02 27.35 11.34
N PHE A 643 4.55 26.53 12.30
CA PHE A 643 4.45 26.93 13.71
C PHE A 643 5.83 27.14 14.35
N HIS A 644 6.83 26.31 14.04
CA HIS A 644 8.20 26.52 14.51
C HIS A 644 8.84 27.78 13.91
N GLU A 645 8.59 28.05 12.63
CA GLU A 645 9.04 29.27 11.96
C GLU A 645 8.45 30.52 12.62
N HIS A 646 7.14 30.52 12.91
CA HIS A 646 6.47 31.62 13.61
C HIS A 646 7.07 31.93 14.99
N ILE A 647 7.52 30.91 15.73
CA ILE A 647 8.14 31.08 17.06
C ILE A 647 9.65 31.42 16.95
N GLY A 648 10.23 31.42 15.74
CA GLY A 648 11.65 31.69 15.52
C GLY A 648 12.59 30.54 15.92
N MET A 649 12.08 29.31 16.09
CA MET A 649 12.88 28.12 16.42
C MET A 649 13.31 27.39 15.13
N TRP A 650 14.30 27.92 14.43
CA TRP A 650 14.86 27.33 13.19
C TRP A 650 15.55 25.97 13.40
N LEU A 651 16.02 25.69 14.62
CA LEU A 651 16.85 24.51 14.94
C LEU A 651 16.07 23.19 15.13
N VAL A 652 14.74 23.20 15.18
CA VAL A 652 13.93 21.99 15.50
C VAL A 652 13.25 21.38 14.28
N LEU A 653 13.41 21.96 13.08
CA LEU A 653 12.71 21.55 11.87
C LEU A 653 12.96 20.09 11.43
N PHE A 654 14.06 19.46 11.89
CA PHE A 654 14.41 18.07 11.57
C PHE A 654 14.93 17.26 12.79
N GLY A 655 14.59 17.66 14.02
CA GLY A 655 15.10 17.02 15.24
C GLY A 655 14.31 15.79 15.72
N THR A 656 14.97 14.63 15.68
CA THR A 656 14.72 13.43 16.51
C THR A 656 13.30 12.84 16.53
N ALA A 657 12.65 12.70 15.37
CA ALA A 657 11.76 11.56 15.19
C ALA A 657 12.63 10.39 14.70
N GLY A 658 12.81 9.36 15.52
CA GLY A 658 13.13 8.04 15.00
C GLY A 658 11.97 7.63 14.10
N LEU A 659 12.04 8.02 12.82
CA LEU A 659 11.11 7.59 11.79
C LEU A 659 11.20 6.06 11.75
N PRO A 660 10.11 5.31 12.04
CA PRO A 660 10.06 3.95 11.58
C PRO A 660 10.22 4.00 10.07
N SER A 661 11.16 3.20 9.58
CA SER A 661 11.43 2.98 8.16
C SER A 661 10.13 2.71 7.41
N LEU A 662 9.64 3.73 6.72
CA LEU A 662 8.53 3.65 5.79
C LEU A 662 9.09 4.01 4.42
N LEU A 663 9.42 2.96 3.65
CA LEU A 663 9.37 3.05 2.20
C LEU A 663 7.90 3.28 1.83
N ILE A 664 7.53 4.55 1.68
CA ILE A 664 6.25 4.94 1.09
C ILE A 664 6.55 5.22 -0.38
N PRO A 665 6.08 4.39 -1.33
CA PRO A 665 5.85 4.89 -2.68
C PRO A 665 4.76 5.94 -2.55
N THR A 666 5.12 7.16 -2.92
CA THR A 666 4.26 8.32 -3.05
C THR A 666 2.97 7.97 -3.79
N THR A 667 1.85 7.87 -3.06
CA THR A 667 0.52 8.14 -3.65
C THR A 667 0.32 9.66 -3.62
N ARG A 668 0.61 10.32 -4.75
CA ARG A 668 0.11 11.67 -5.01
C ARG A 668 -1.42 11.59 -5.05
N ARG A 669 -2.05 12.47 -4.28
CA ARG A 669 -3.46 12.91 -4.36
C ARG A 669 -4.37 12.05 -5.26
N CYS A 670 -5.06 11.08 -4.67
CA CYS A 670 -6.41 10.78 -5.15
C CYS A 670 -7.30 11.92 -4.67
N LEU A 671 -8.03 12.56 -5.59
CA LEU A 671 -9.24 13.30 -5.28
C LEU A 671 -10.33 12.31 -4.81
N SER A 672 -10.11 11.70 -3.65
CA SER A 672 -11.19 11.09 -2.86
C SER A 672 -11.53 11.91 -1.60
N SER A 673 -10.88 13.07 -1.43
CA SER A 673 -11.23 14.07 -0.40
C SER A 673 -12.15 15.20 -0.90
N LYS A 674 -12.63 15.11 -2.15
CA LYS A 674 -13.87 15.75 -2.59
C LYS A 674 -14.79 14.63 -3.05
N THR A 675 -15.86 14.38 -2.28
CA THR A 675 -16.78 13.24 -2.41
C THR A 675 -16.19 11.85 -2.11
N GLU A 676 -15.94 11.60 -0.83
CA GLU A 676 -16.23 10.29 -0.24
C GLU A 676 -17.40 10.39 0.73
#